data_AF-A0A7C6FL08-F1
#
_entry.id   AF-A0A7C6FL08-F1
#
_cell.length_a   1.000
_cell.length_b   1.000
_cell.length_c   1.000
_cell.angle_alpha   90.00
_cell.angle_beta   90.00
_cell.angle_gamma   90.00
#
_symmetry.space_group_name_H-M   'P 1'
#
loop_
_entity.id
_entity.type
_entity.pdbx_description
1 polymer ?
#
loop_
_entity_poly.entity_id
_entity_poly.type
_entity_poly.pdbx_seq_one_letter_code
_entity_poly.pdbx_strand_id
1 'polypeptide(L)'
;MKNPRQKLLSLMLALMMLLGIMAVPAHADGMMIVGEVTILGSGSVNLRSGGSTDYPIIGRGNSGEVFKTTGQVESGWYEIILPDERFAYVSNKLVYFYAYPNPIPIGAQFTVPVHYMTTQGQTLKTVNVRVSPGQNIITADDSQVPGYRLVSTRSIYVQVDNTGRAVPNGVIFSYELAYAQPTPTQAPAQQVYFPVYYKDIYNQVIASEYRLLNVGTQLVKADASKLPQGYYVSGASDMVVVVNSDRTTAPREANFVVSRLQSATPTPSLFYVPVSYRDEAGNVLRTTQAAVQPGYTTVTADDNMVPSGMELTSARSIVVYASSQGVTFPSTVIFTYRAAVKANIQILYRDAANNPLFNETRQLAPGTHTITADDSRAPSGYQLQGNRSVQVTVYANGTVSQNQVIFTYAMPVSAQLTIEYRDTDGKTLHTETRALGQGTHTITANDGRVGSGYTLQNARNVNVTVYQNGMLSQDRVVFLYAKPVSANVTVIYQDNANKEFFRHTVTFSQGTSTVTANDGRAPSGYVLQSARNVQVNVSSAGVANPAQVVFTYAPPAPPVTVNVPVVYKDQDGAILHSTTVSVSSAAPQKITADRSKAPSGYVLSGSSTVTVTVSSSGVASPNEVVFVFRDPATITEAQMLPNYQTFSFRGSSQAVYSGPGTDYYRASNGKAAVSGGRLRVWGTQGDWALIGYGLSNNLYRIGYISKSALPGDLSVPEIYFGSQTATITKNAPVNDDPIIQPQKIFELSAGTNVTLLAYLDDRWAYIETTYNGQPIRGFVRRSNISIP
;
A
#
# COMPACT_ATOMS: atom_id res chain seq x y z
N MET A 1 -19.73 -18.09 -27.05
CA MET A 1 -20.80 -18.15 -26.03
C MET A 1 -20.24 -17.75 -24.67
N LYS A 2 -20.71 -16.63 -24.09
CA LYS A 2 -21.26 -16.50 -22.73
C LYS A 2 -21.36 -15.01 -22.35
N ASN A 3 -22.60 -14.56 -22.14
CA ASN A 3 -23.01 -13.20 -21.74
C ASN A 3 -22.74 -12.94 -20.24
N PRO A 4 -22.20 -11.77 -19.86
CA PRO A 4 -22.15 -11.31 -18.48
C PRO A 4 -23.24 -10.25 -18.22
N ARG A 5 -24.38 -10.64 -17.64
CA ARG A 5 -25.46 -9.70 -17.26
C ARG A 5 -26.00 -9.94 -15.83
N GLN A 6 -25.14 -10.36 -14.89
CA GLN A 6 -25.56 -10.64 -13.50
C GLN A 6 -24.59 -10.15 -12.41
N LYS A 7 -23.85 -9.06 -12.63
CA LYS A 7 -23.06 -8.40 -11.57
C LYS A 7 -23.31 -6.89 -11.52
N LEU A 8 -24.58 -6.48 -11.45
CA LEU A 8 -24.96 -5.07 -11.38
C LEU A 8 -25.80 -4.69 -10.15
N LEU A 9 -25.89 -5.56 -9.13
CA LEU A 9 -26.59 -5.24 -7.88
C LEU A 9 -25.66 -5.07 -6.66
N SER A 10 -24.38 -5.45 -6.77
CA SER A 10 -23.41 -5.38 -5.67
C SER A 10 -22.58 -4.08 -5.67
N LEU A 11 -22.83 -3.16 -6.61
CA LEU A 11 -22.01 -1.97 -6.86
C LEU A 11 -22.76 -0.64 -6.63
N MET A 12 -23.89 -0.65 -5.91
CA MET A 12 -24.62 0.58 -5.56
C MET A 12 -24.23 1.18 -4.21
N LEU A 13 -23.43 0.49 -3.38
CA LEU A 13 -23.01 1.01 -2.07
C LEU A 13 -21.60 1.62 -2.05
N ALA A 14 -20.78 1.42 -3.10
CA ALA A 14 -19.42 1.95 -3.17
C ALA A 14 -19.27 3.21 -4.05
N LEU A 15 -20.27 3.54 -4.89
CA LEU A 15 -20.15 4.63 -5.87
C LEU A 15 -20.62 6.01 -5.34
N MET A 16 -21.24 6.08 -4.17
CA MET A 16 -21.67 7.37 -3.58
C MET A 16 -20.58 8.08 -2.76
N MET A 17 -19.40 7.48 -2.56
CA MET A 17 -18.28 8.14 -1.86
C MET A 17 -17.25 8.83 -2.78
N LEU A 18 -17.41 8.82 -4.12
CA LEU A 18 -16.36 9.32 -5.03
C LEU A 18 -16.71 10.51 -5.92
N LEU A 19 -17.86 11.18 -5.72
CA LEU A 19 -18.20 12.40 -6.47
C LEU A 19 -18.50 13.54 -5.50
N GLY A 20 -17.45 14.31 -5.19
CA GLY A 20 -17.56 15.57 -4.46
C GLY A 20 -18.36 16.61 -5.25
N ILE A 21 -19.51 17.01 -4.69
CA ILE A 21 -20.19 18.26 -4.99
C ILE A 21 -20.43 18.96 -3.65
N MET A 22 -20.24 20.28 -3.66
CA MET A 22 -19.95 21.13 -2.50
C MET A 22 -21.03 21.18 -1.41
N ALA A 23 -20.54 21.14 -0.16
CA ALA A 23 -21.00 21.81 1.08
C ALA A 23 -22.51 22.04 1.32
N VAL A 24 -23.08 21.19 2.18
CA VAL A 24 -24.17 21.52 3.14
C VAL A 24 -23.69 20.98 4.51
N PRO A 25 -23.83 21.72 5.63
CA PRO A 25 -23.03 21.48 6.82
C PRO A 25 -23.32 20.13 7.48
N ALA A 26 -22.24 19.53 7.99
CA ALA A 26 -22.20 18.26 8.68
C ALA A 26 -23.06 18.25 9.94
N HIS A 27 -24.01 17.30 10.04
CA HIS A 27 -24.54 16.78 11.31
C HIS A 27 -24.96 15.30 11.15
N ALA A 28 -24.19 14.42 11.82
CA ALA A 28 -24.47 13.07 12.35
C ALA A 28 -24.95 11.90 11.43
N ASP A 29 -24.28 10.75 11.59
CA ASP A 29 -24.52 9.43 10.97
C ASP A 29 -25.98 8.96 11.05
N GLY A 30 -26.62 8.76 9.89
CA GLY A 30 -28.01 8.31 9.77
C GLY A 30 -28.15 6.80 9.61
N MET A 31 -28.61 6.10 10.65
CA MET A 31 -29.16 4.75 10.52
C MET A 31 -30.55 4.82 9.89
N MET A 32 -30.74 4.16 8.75
CA MET A 32 -31.97 4.21 7.95
C MET A 32 -32.84 2.97 8.22
N ILE A 33 -34.15 3.15 8.37
CA ILE A 33 -35.13 2.07 8.41
C ILE A 33 -35.45 1.67 6.97
N VAL A 34 -35.11 0.45 6.59
CA VAL A 34 -35.24 -0.05 5.21
C VAL A 34 -36.49 -0.90 4.99
N GLY A 35 -37.24 -1.19 6.05
CA GLY A 35 -38.50 -1.94 5.98
C GLY A 35 -39.01 -2.39 7.34
N GLU A 36 -39.93 -3.34 7.32
CA GLU A 36 -40.50 -3.99 8.50
C GLU A 36 -40.31 -5.51 8.42
N VAL A 37 -40.17 -6.14 9.58
CA VAL A 37 -40.21 -7.60 9.71
C VAL A 37 -41.40 -8.03 10.56
N THR A 38 -42.20 -8.94 10.03
CA THR A 38 -43.35 -9.56 10.72
C THR A 38 -42.96 -10.94 11.19
N ILE A 39 -43.18 -11.27 12.46
CA ILE A 39 -42.89 -12.60 12.99
C ILE A 39 -43.90 -13.63 12.48
N LEU A 40 -43.41 -14.72 11.88
CA LEU A 40 -44.23 -15.78 11.26
C LEU A 40 -44.35 -17.06 12.11
N GLY A 41 -43.56 -17.20 13.17
CA GLY A 41 -43.56 -18.42 14.00
C GLY A 41 -44.91 -18.65 14.68
N SER A 42 -45.36 -19.90 14.78
CA SER A 42 -46.60 -20.27 15.50
C SER A 42 -46.48 -20.20 17.03
N GLY A 43 -45.34 -19.74 17.56
CA GLY A 43 -45.07 -19.49 18.99
C GLY A 43 -44.06 -18.34 19.17
N SER A 44 -43.76 -17.97 20.42
CA SER A 44 -42.87 -16.82 20.71
C SER A 44 -41.45 -17.03 20.16
N VAL A 45 -40.98 -16.07 19.36
CA VAL A 45 -39.66 -16.05 18.72
C VAL A 45 -38.67 -15.27 19.59
N ASN A 46 -37.47 -15.81 19.78
CA ASN A 46 -36.43 -15.16 20.58
C ASN A 46 -35.82 -13.96 19.83
N LEU A 47 -35.79 -12.79 20.48
CA LEU A 47 -35.10 -11.59 20.03
C LEU A 47 -33.76 -11.51 20.77
N ARG A 48 -32.65 -11.37 20.03
CA ARG A 48 -31.30 -11.49 20.57
C ARG A 48 -30.53 -10.18 20.52
N SER A 49 -29.51 -10.06 21.34
CA SER A 49 -28.63 -8.87 21.34
C SER A 49 -27.66 -8.79 20.17
N GLY A 50 -27.60 -9.82 19.31
CA GLY A 50 -26.74 -9.86 18.12
C GLY A 50 -27.22 -10.89 17.10
N GLY A 51 -26.71 -10.79 15.88
CA GLY A 51 -27.17 -11.55 14.71
C GLY A 51 -26.73 -13.02 14.66
N SER A 52 -26.76 -13.77 15.75
CA SER A 52 -26.57 -15.23 15.74
C SER A 52 -27.27 -15.89 16.92
N THR A 53 -27.34 -17.22 16.93
CA THR A 53 -27.87 -17.98 18.07
C THR A 53 -27.00 -17.91 19.32
N ASP A 54 -25.77 -17.44 19.20
CA ASP A 54 -24.78 -17.37 20.29
C ASP A 54 -24.98 -16.13 21.17
N TYR A 55 -25.70 -15.13 20.66
CA TYR A 55 -26.00 -13.92 21.41
C TYR A 55 -27.16 -14.12 22.40
N PRO A 56 -27.10 -13.53 23.61
CA PRO A 56 -28.16 -13.61 24.61
C PRO A 56 -29.54 -13.22 24.07
N ILE A 57 -30.57 -13.88 24.58
CA ILE A 57 -31.97 -13.53 24.33
C ILE A 57 -32.29 -12.31 25.22
N ILE A 58 -32.65 -11.19 24.60
CA ILE A 58 -32.99 -9.94 25.28
C ILE A 58 -34.49 -9.62 25.23
N GLY A 59 -35.26 -10.40 24.46
CA GLY A 59 -36.71 -10.30 24.39
C GLY A 59 -37.34 -11.47 23.65
N ARG A 60 -38.66 -11.48 23.55
CA ARG A 60 -39.42 -12.40 22.71
C ARG A 60 -40.48 -11.64 21.94
N GLY A 61 -40.66 -11.96 20.67
CA GLY A 61 -41.74 -11.43 19.83
C GLY A 61 -42.76 -12.51 19.49
N ASN A 62 -44.02 -12.11 19.35
CA ASN A 62 -45.14 -13.02 19.08
C ASN A 62 -45.47 -13.09 17.60
N SER A 63 -46.18 -14.15 17.19
CA SER A 63 -46.68 -14.28 15.81
C SER A 63 -47.51 -13.07 15.39
N GLY A 64 -47.23 -12.52 14.21
CA GLY A 64 -47.88 -11.32 13.68
C GLY A 64 -47.32 -9.99 14.21
N GLU A 65 -46.42 -10.02 15.19
CA GLU A 65 -45.77 -8.81 15.70
C GLU A 65 -44.81 -8.24 14.67
N VAL A 66 -44.85 -6.92 14.49
CA VAL A 66 -44.12 -6.20 13.43
C VAL A 66 -43.10 -5.27 14.06
N PHE A 67 -41.86 -5.36 13.60
CA PHE A 67 -40.79 -4.47 14.01
C PHE A 67 -40.18 -3.75 12.80
N LYS A 68 -39.81 -2.48 13.00
CA LYS A 68 -39.03 -1.74 12.01
C LYS A 68 -37.61 -2.31 11.97
N THR A 69 -37.02 -2.41 10.78
CA THR A 69 -35.66 -2.95 10.60
C THR A 69 -34.76 -1.98 9.83
N THR A 70 -33.52 -1.88 10.27
CA THR A 70 -32.42 -1.16 9.60
C THR A 70 -31.78 -2.01 8.51
N GLY A 71 -32.07 -3.31 8.48
CA GLY A 71 -31.61 -4.22 7.45
C GLY A 71 -31.18 -5.57 8.02
N GLN A 72 -30.64 -6.39 7.13
CA GLN A 72 -30.15 -7.71 7.45
C GLN A 72 -28.63 -7.68 7.59
N VAL A 73 -28.11 -8.25 8.67
CA VAL A 73 -26.67 -8.50 8.82
C VAL A 73 -26.25 -9.75 8.05
N GLU A 74 -24.97 -9.87 7.73
CA GLU A 74 -24.40 -10.93 6.87
C GLU A 74 -24.75 -12.36 7.33
N SER A 75 -24.92 -12.57 8.63
CA SER A 75 -25.32 -13.84 9.24
C SER A 75 -26.78 -14.25 8.97
N GLY A 76 -27.55 -13.41 8.27
CA GLY A 76 -28.93 -13.66 7.92
C GLY A 76 -29.96 -13.18 8.96
N TRP A 77 -29.55 -12.43 9.99
CA TRP A 77 -30.47 -11.88 10.99
C TRP A 77 -30.87 -10.44 10.66
N TYR A 78 -32.11 -10.05 10.91
CA TYR A 78 -32.57 -8.67 10.79
C TYR A 78 -32.32 -7.92 12.09
N GLU A 79 -31.68 -6.75 12.00
CA GLU A 79 -31.60 -5.79 13.09
C GLU A 79 -32.93 -5.03 13.17
N ILE A 80 -33.60 -5.13 14.30
CA ILE A 80 -34.93 -4.58 14.54
C ILE A 80 -34.88 -3.54 15.66
N ILE A 81 -35.81 -2.58 15.59
CA ILE A 81 -35.97 -1.53 16.58
C ILE A 81 -37.12 -1.90 17.52
N LEU A 82 -36.83 -2.01 18.80
CA LEU A 82 -37.81 -2.27 19.86
C LEU A 82 -38.60 -0.98 20.21
N PRO A 83 -39.76 -1.09 20.90
CA PRO A 83 -40.56 0.08 21.30
C PRO A 83 -39.82 1.08 22.21
N ASP A 84 -38.80 0.63 22.94
CA ASP A 84 -37.92 1.45 23.78
C ASP A 84 -36.72 2.02 23.02
N GLU A 85 -36.75 1.97 21.68
CA GLU A 85 -35.72 2.42 20.75
C GLU A 85 -34.39 1.65 20.82
N ARG A 86 -34.32 0.53 21.55
CA ARG A 86 -33.15 -0.35 21.54
C ARG A 86 -33.15 -1.28 20.32
N PHE A 87 -31.95 -1.66 19.89
CA PHE A 87 -31.78 -2.64 18.83
C PHE A 87 -31.80 -4.08 19.37
N ALA A 88 -32.46 -4.95 18.62
CA ALA A 88 -32.43 -6.39 18.80
C ALA A 88 -32.30 -7.09 17.45
N TYR A 89 -32.11 -8.40 17.44
CA TYR A 89 -31.95 -9.18 16.22
C TYR A 89 -32.91 -10.35 16.18
N VAL A 90 -33.51 -10.59 15.00
CA VAL A 90 -34.42 -11.71 14.73
C VAL A 90 -34.02 -12.45 13.46
N SER A 91 -34.11 -13.78 13.47
CA SER A 91 -33.67 -14.61 12.34
C SER A 91 -34.60 -14.42 11.14
N ASN A 92 -34.03 -14.23 9.94
CA ASN A 92 -34.80 -14.16 8.68
C ASN A 92 -35.66 -15.40 8.40
N LYS A 93 -35.32 -16.55 8.98
CA LYS A 93 -36.09 -17.80 8.80
C LYS A 93 -37.44 -17.78 9.52
N LEU A 94 -37.64 -16.83 10.44
CA LEU A 94 -38.80 -16.76 11.32
C LEU A 94 -39.66 -15.53 11.07
N VAL A 95 -39.33 -14.71 10.06
CA VAL A 95 -39.99 -13.44 9.78
C VAL A 95 -40.26 -13.26 8.29
N TYR A 96 -41.32 -12.51 7.97
CA TYR A 96 -41.56 -11.95 6.65
C TYR A 96 -40.99 -10.54 6.62
N PHE A 97 -40.14 -10.22 5.65
CA PHE A 97 -39.61 -8.87 5.46
C PHE A 97 -40.41 -8.13 4.39
N TYR A 98 -40.91 -6.96 4.74
CA TYR A 98 -41.53 -6.00 3.83
C TYR A 98 -40.59 -4.80 3.64
N ALA A 99 -39.98 -4.70 2.47
CA ALA A 99 -39.08 -3.60 2.15
C ALA A 99 -39.84 -2.30 1.91
N TYR A 100 -39.34 -1.20 2.47
CA TYR A 100 -39.83 0.12 2.10
C TYR A 100 -39.21 0.56 0.77
N PRO A 101 -40.00 1.13 -0.15
CA PRO A 101 -39.49 1.62 -1.43
C PRO A 101 -38.55 2.82 -1.28
N ASN A 102 -38.62 3.55 -0.17
CA ASN A 102 -37.67 4.59 0.22
C ASN A 102 -37.29 4.41 1.70
N PRO A 103 -36.01 4.22 2.05
CA PRO A 103 -35.58 4.11 3.44
C PRO A 103 -35.91 5.38 4.26
N ILE A 104 -36.35 5.21 5.49
CA ILE A 104 -36.80 6.29 6.38
C ILE A 104 -35.68 6.58 7.41
N PRO A 105 -35.24 7.83 7.60
CA PRO A 105 -34.34 8.18 8.70
C PRO A 105 -34.98 7.86 10.05
N ILE A 106 -34.26 7.20 10.96
CA ILE A 106 -34.73 7.01 12.34
C ILE A 106 -35.02 8.40 12.96
N GLY A 107 -36.29 8.67 13.30
CA GLY A 107 -36.72 9.94 13.91
C GLY A 107 -37.54 10.92 13.05
N ALA A 108 -38.11 10.50 11.90
CA ALA A 108 -38.94 11.39 11.07
C ALA A 108 -40.19 11.95 11.82
N GLN A 109 -40.21 13.27 12.04
CA GLN A 109 -41.32 14.04 12.64
C GLN A 109 -42.07 14.81 11.54
N PHE A 110 -43.40 14.71 11.49
CA PHE A 110 -44.24 15.55 10.62
C PHE A 110 -44.67 16.81 11.38
N THR A 111 -45.12 17.84 10.67
CA THR A 111 -45.63 19.05 11.32
C THR A 111 -46.99 19.45 10.79
N VAL A 112 -47.83 19.99 11.67
CA VAL A 112 -49.17 20.50 11.36
C VAL A 112 -49.18 21.99 11.69
N PRO A 113 -49.56 22.87 10.74
CA PRO A 113 -49.68 24.29 11.01
C PRO A 113 -50.86 24.57 11.96
N VAL A 114 -50.58 25.31 13.03
CA VAL A 114 -51.54 25.78 14.03
C VAL A 114 -51.66 27.29 13.89
N HIS A 115 -52.86 27.76 13.57
CA HIS A 115 -53.16 29.16 13.39
C HIS A 115 -53.91 29.71 14.59
N TYR A 116 -53.36 30.75 15.21
CA TYR A 116 -54.00 31.56 16.23
C TYR A 116 -54.63 32.75 15.51
N MET A 117 -55.94 32.85 15.52
CA MET A 117 -56.67 33.86 14.75
C MET A 117 -57.66 34.63 15.64
N THR A 118 -57.94 35.88 15.27
CA THR A 118 -59.07 36.60 15.86
C THR A 118 -60.39 36.04 15.33
N THR A 119 -61.50 36.32 16.03
CA THR A 119 -62.86 36.00 15.54
C THR A 119 -63.22 36.65 14.19
N GLN A 120 -62.45 37.66 13.74
CA GLN A 120 -62.62 38.34 12.45
C GLN A 120 -61.73 37.75 11.33
N GLY A 121 -61.00 36.65 11.62
CA GLY A 121 -60.17 35.95 10.64
C GLY A 121 -58.80 36.56 10.38
N GLN A 122 -58.40 37.56 11.17
CA GLN A 122 -57.03 38.08 11.16
C GLN A 122 -56.11 37.09 11.88
N THR A 123 -55.06 36.62 11.20
CA THR A 123 -54.03 35.76 11.79
C THR A 123 -53.20 36.55 12.81
N LEU A 124 -53.21 36.11 14.06
CA LEU A 124 -52.36 36.62 15.14
C LEU A 124 -50.99 35.94 15.12
N LYS A 125 -50.98 34.62 14.91
CA LYS A 125 -49.75 33.81 14.85
C LYS A 125 -49.99 32.49 14.11
N THR A 126 -48.96 31.97 13.45
CA THR A 126 -48.93 30.59 12.93
C THR A 126 -47.72 29.85 13.50
N VAL A 127 -47.91 28.62 13.97
CA VAL A 127 -46.88 27.77 14.56
C VAL A 127 -46.98 26.36 13.98
N ASN A 128 -45.88 25.73 13.59
CA ASN A 128 -45.87 24.35 13.13
C ASN A 128 -45.63 23.41 14.33
N VAL A 129 -46.64 22.61 14.68
CA VAL A 129 -46.59 21.65 15.80
C VAL A 129 -46.18 20.27 15.28
N ARG A 130 -45.23 19.64 15.98
CA ARG A 130 -44.71 18.31 15.64
C ARG A 130 -45.74 17.22 15.98
N VAL A 131 -45.90 16.28 15.06
CA VAL A 131 -46.84 15.15 15.17
C VAL A 131 -46.22 13.86 14.62
N SER A 132 -46.71 12.72 15.10
CA SER A 132 -46.29 11.37 14.69
C SER A 132 -47.43 10.65 13.96
N PRO A 133 -47.16 9.65 13.10
CA PRO A 133 -48.21 8.82 12.52
C PRO A 133 -49.11 8.22 13.61
N GLY A 134 -50.43 8.29 13.43
CA GLY A 134 -51.45 7.94 14.42
C GLY A 134 -52.23 9.15 14.95
N GLN A 135 -52.92 8.97 16.08
CA GLN A 135 -53.74 10.02 16.70
C GLN A 135 -52.87 10.94 17.57
N ASN A 136 -52.92 12.24 17.31
CA ASN A 136 -52.20 13.27 18.05
C ASN A 136 -53.19 14.23 18.71
N ILE A 137 -52.79 14.86 19.82
CA ILE A 137 -53.56 15.92 20.48
C ILE A 137 -52.79 17.23 20.35
N ILE A 138 -53.38 18.22 19.69
CA ILE A 138 -52.82 19.57 19.58
C ILE A 138 -53.59 20.47 20.55
N THR A 139 -52.88 21.09 21.48
CA THR A 139 -53.46 21.97 22.52
C THR A 139 -53.10 23.43 22.24
N ALA A 140 -54.05 24.34 22.46
CA ALA A 140 -53.85 25.77 22.33
C ALA A 140 -52.85 26.28 23.38
N ASP A 141 -51.80 26.95 22.89
CA ASP A 141 -50.81 27.60 23.74
C ASP A 141 -51.08 29.11 23.76
N ASP A 142 -51.76 29.58 24.82
CA ASP A 142 -52.15 30.97 24.98
C ASP A 142 -50.94 31.94 25.04
N SER A 143 -49.75 31.42 25.39
CA SER A 143 -48.52 32.22 25.41
C SER A 143 -48.11 32.70 24.01
N GLN A 144 -48.62 32.05 22.94
CA GLN A 144 -48.35 32.44 21.56
C GLN A 144 -49.08 33.73 21.14
N VAL A 145 -50.10 34.14 21.91
CA VAL A 145 -50.89 35.36 21.63
C VAL A 145 -51.21 36.15 22.92
N PRO A 146 -50.19 36.79 23.55
CA PRO A 146 -50.39 37.58 24.77
C PRO A 146 -51.39 38.73 24.56
N GLY A 147 -52.29 38.94 25.53
CA GLY A 147 -53.33 39.99 25.47
C GLY A 147 -54.68 39.52 24.90
N TYR A 148 -54.77 38.26 24.49
CA TYR A 148 -56.00 37.64 23.97
C TYR A 148 -56.42 36.44 24.84
N ARG A 149 -57.72 36.16 24.90
CA ARG A 149 -58.28 34.96 25.55
C ARG A 149 -58.83 33.99 24.51
N LEU A 150 -58.62 32.70 24.73
CA LEU A 150 -59.11 31.63 23.87
C LEU A 150 -60.64 31.57 23.94
N VAL A 151 -61.30 31.56 22.77
CA VAL A 151 -62.76 31.42 22.64
C VAL A 151 -63.18 30.19 21.84
N SER A 152 -62.23 29.50 21.19
CA SER A 152 -62.46 28.16 20.62
C SER A 152 -62.13 27.06 21.64
N THR A 153 -62.28 25.80 21.21
CA THR A 153 -61.88 24.63 21.99
C THR A 153 -60.38 24.59 22.21
N ARG A 154 -59.92 24.05 23.35
CA ARG A 154 -58.51 24.11 23.77
C ARG A 154 -57.67 22.97 23.20
N SER A 155 -58.27 21.83 22.88
CA SER A 155 -57.56 20.69 22.32
C SER A 155 -58.27 20.13 21.08
N ILE A 156 -57.50 19.76 20.06
CA ILE A 156 -58.00 19.21 18.79
C ILE A 156 -57.23 17.91 18.48
N TYR A 157 -57.96 16.84 18.17
CA TYR A 157 -57.37 15.60 17.69
C TYR A 157 -56.95 15.72 16.21
N VAL A 158 -55.74 15.25 15.90
CA VAL A 158 -55.21 15.20 14.55
C VAL A 158 -54.75 13.79 14.24
N GLN A 159 -55.39 13.15 13.26
CA GLN A 159 -54.96 11.85 12.76
C GLN A 159 -53.93 12.04 11.67
N VAL A 160 -52.76 11.42 11.79
CA VAL A 160 -51.67 11.53 10.81
C VAL A 160 -51.43 10.17 10.18
N ASP A 161 -51.50 10.09 8.86
CA ASP A 161 -51.18 8.84 8.16
C ASP A 161 -49.66 8.62 8.05
N ASN A 162 -49.27 7.45 7.57
CA ASN A 162 -47.87 7.05 7.44
C ASN A 162 -47.09 7.85 6.37
N THR A 163 -47.76 8.75 5.64
CA THR A 163 -47.15 9.66 4.66
C THR A 163 -47.06 11.10 5.16
N GLY A 164 -47.50 11.36 6.41
CA GLY A 164 -47.49 12.68 7.02
C GLY A 164 -48.71 13.53 6.71
N ARG A 165 -49.76 12.96 6.08
CA ARG A 165 -50.99 13.69 5.83
C ARG A 165 -51.82 13.70 7.11
N ALA A 166 -51.93 14.89 7.69
CA ALA A 166 -52.74 15.15 8.85
C ALA A 166 -54.20 15.44 8.48
N VAL A 167 -55.13 14.92 9.27
CA VAL A 167 -56.55 15.22 9.20
C VAL A 167 -57.00 15.67 10.60
N PRO A 168 -57.32 16.96 10.80
CA PRO A 168 -57.21 18.05 9.82
C PRO A 168 -55.74 18.37 9.47
N ASN A 169 -55.49 18.89 8.27
CA ASN A 169 -54.14 19.23 7.78
C ASN A 169 -53.60 20.57 8.32
N GLY A 170 -54.37 21.20 9.22
CA GLY A 170 -54.06 22.41 9.96
C GLY A 170 -55.08 22.59 11.08
N VAL A 171 -54.68 23.24 12.16
CA VAL A 171 -55.52 23.48 13.34
C VAL A 171 -55.70 24.98 13.53
N ILE A 172 -56.90 25.41 13.91
CA ILE A 172 -57.20 26.82 14.20
C ILE A 172 -57.66 26.95 15.64
N PHE A 173 -57.06 27.89 16.37
CA PHE A 173 -57.55 28.35 17.66
C PHE A 173 -58.00 29.81 17.55
N SER A 174 -59.26 30.07 17.92
CA SER A 174 -59.87 31.40 17.84
C SER A 174 -59.73 32.13 19.17
N TYR A 175 -59.34 33.39 19.09
CA TYR A 175 -59.07 34.25 20.24
C TYR A 175 -59.80 35.60 20.12
N GLU A 176 -60.10 36.22 21.26
CA GLU A 176 -60.62 37.59 21.34
C GLU A 176 -59.81 38.44 22.34
N LEU A 177 -59.90 39.76 22.26
CA LEU A 177 -59.15 40.67 23.14
C LEU A 177 -59.59 40.49 24.60
N ALA A 178 -58.65 40.26 25.52
CA ALA A 178 -58.98 40.07 26.93
C ALA A 178 -59.22 41.41 27.63
N TYR A 179 -60.45 41.68 28.07
CA TYR A 179 -60.76 42.81 28.98
C TYR A 179 -60.68 42.35 30.45
N ALA A 180 -60.12 43.20 31.32
CA ALA A 180 -60.05 42.96 32.77
C ALA A 180 -61.45 43.00 33.40
N GLN A 181 -61.87 41.90 34.03
CA GLN A 181 -63.05 41.85 34.90
C GLN A 181 -62.74 41.05 36.20
N PRO A 182 -63.34 41.46 37.33
CA PRO A 182 -62.81 41.22 38.68
C PRO A 182 -63.13 39.83 39.28
N THR A 183 -62.37 39.52 40.33
CA THR A 183 -62.31 38.35 41.20
C THR A 183 -63.66 37.74 41.62
N PRO A 184 -63.82 36.41 41.67
CA PRO A 184 -65.09 35.76 42.00
C PRO A 184 -65.35 35.69 43.51
N THR A 185 -66.56 36.10 43.94
CA THR A 185 -67.09 35.81 45.27
C THR A 185 -67.88 34.50 45.25
N GLN A 186 -67.48 33.58 46.12
CA GLN A 186 -68.04 32.24 46.28
C GLN A 186 -69.53 32.28 46.71
N ALA A 187 -70.39 31.50 46.06
CA ALA A 187 -71.79 31.27 46.42
C ALA A 187 -72.19 29.80 46.17
N PRO A 188 -73.13 29.24 46.95
CA PRO A 188 -73.23 27.80 47.21
C PRO A 188 -73.72 26.94 46.03
N ALA A 189 -73.28 25.68 46.03
CA ALA A 189 -73.50 24.69 44.98
C ALA A 189 -74.97 24.54 44.58
N GLN A 190 -75.29 24.96 43.36
CA GLN A 190 -76.50 24.56 42.64
C GLN A 190 -76.07 23.96 41.29
N GLN A 191 -76.69 22.83 40.94
CA GLN A 191 -76.31 22.00 39.81
C GLN A 191 -77.34 22.08 38.67
N VAL A 192 -76.86 22.08 37.42
CA VAL A 192 -77.67 22.09 36.19
C VAL A 192 -77.34 20.84 35.35
N TYR A 193 -78.37 20.17 34.84
CA TYR A 193 -78.22 19.09 33.86
C TYR A 193 -77.93 19.68 32.48
N PHE A 194 -76.75 19.39 31.96
CA PHE A 194 -76.26 19.92 30.69
C PHE A 194 -76.24 18.83 29.62
N PRO A 195 -76.97 18.98 28.51
CA PRO A 195 -77.01 17.98 27.45
C PRO A 195 -75.71 17.96 26.63
N VAL A 196 -75.22 16.75 26.37
CA VAL A 196 -74.04 16.47 25.55
C VAL A 196 -74.45 15.50 24.45
N TYR A 197 -74.25 15.90 23.19
CA TYR A 197 -74.54 15.09 22.01
C TYR A 197 -73.24 14.70 21.31
N TYR A 198 -73.14 13.43 20.94
CA TYR A 198 -72.13 12.90 20.04
C TYR A 198 -72.76 12.76 18.67
N LYS A 199 -72.44 13.66 17.75
CA LYS A 199 -73.04 13.74 16.41
C LYS A 199 -72.04 13.31 15.35
N ASP A 200 -72.47 12.58 14.33
CA ASP A 200 -71.60 12.32 13.20
C ASP A 200 -71.41 13.56 12.31
N ILE A 201 -70.55 13.45 11.29
CA ILE A 201 -70.27 14.53 10.34
C ILE A 201 -71.48 14.93 9.48
N TYR A 202 -72.60 14.19 9.55
CA TYR A 202 -73.88 14.51 8.91
C TYR A 202 -74.90 15.08 9.91
N ASN A 203 -74.45 15.43 11.12
CA ASN A 203 -75.24 16.00 12.20
C ASN A 203 -76.27 15.03 12.82
N GLN A 204 -76.13 13.72 12.58
CA GLN A 204 -76.97 12.69 13.19
C GLN A 204 -76.45 12.37 14.60
N VAL A 205 -77.34 12.37 15.61
CA VAL A 205 -76.96 12.02 16.99
C VAL A 205 -76.69 10.52 17.08
N ILE A 206 -75.44 10.16 17.35
CA ILE A 206 -74.94 8.79 17.52
C ILE A 206 -75.06 8.33 18.98
N ALA A 207 -74.78 9.22 19.93
CA ALA A 207 -74.99 9.00 21.35
C ALA A 207 -75.32 10.34 22.03
N SER A 208 -75.95 10.30 23.21
CA SER A 208 -76.18 11.49 24.02
C SER A 208 -76.14 11.18 25.51
N GLU A 209 -75.75 12.16 26.32
CA GLU A 209 -75.73 12.07 27.77
C GLU A 209 -76.09 13.42 28.41
N TYR A 210 -76.43 13.41 29.69
CA TYR A 210 -76.53 14.62 30.50
C TYR A 210 -75.40 14.65 31.52
N ARG A 211 -74.73 15.80 31.63
CA ARG A 211 -73.68 16.03 32.62
C ARG A 211 -74.11 17.06 33.64
N LEU A 212 -73.86 16.77 34.91
CA LEU A 212 -74.19 17.66 36.01
C LEU A 212 -73.09 18.73 36.17
N LEU A 213 -73.43 20.00 35.99
CA LEU A 213 -72.48 21.11 36.09
C LEU A 213 -72.84 22.06 37.24
N ASN A 214 -71.84 22.56 37.94
CA ASN A 214 -71.98 23.56 39.00
C ASN A 214 -71.94 24.97 38.39
N VAL A 215 -72.65 25.93 39.02
CA VAL A 215 -72.55 27.37 38.70
C VAL A 215 -71.08 27.81 38.69
N GLY A 216 -70.67 28.51 37.64
CA GLY A 216 -69.29 28.87 37.32
C GLY A 216 -68.81 28.30 35.98
N THR A 217 -67.53 28.49 35.69
CA THR A 217 -66.90 28.01 34.45
C THR A 217 -66.37 26.60 34.66
N GLN A 218 -66.81 25.64 33.84
CA GLN A 218 -66.40 24.24 33.94
C GLN A 218 -66.05 23.67 32.56
N LEU A 219 -65.08 22.75 32.52
CA LEU A 219 -64.68 22.06 31.30
C LEU A 219 -65.46 20.75 31.15
N VAL A 220 -66.21 20.62 30.06
CA VAL A 220 -66.94 19.41 29.68
C VAL A 220 -66.13 18.65 28.65
N LYS A 221 -65.66 17.44 28.99
CA LYS A 221 -64.90 16.56 28.08
C LYS A 221 -65.79 15.52 27.38
N ALA A 222 -65.49 15.18 26.14
CA ALA A 222 -66.08 14.05 25.44
C ALA A 222 -65.72 12.73 26.16
N ASP A 223 -66.71 11.87 26.38
CA ASP A 223 -66.57 10.55 26.98
C ASP A 223 -66.70 9.47 25.90
N ALA A 224 -65.55 8.97 25.45
CA ALA A 224 -65.47 7.95 24.41
C ALA A 224 -66.11 6.61 24.83
N SER A 225 -66.28 6.36 26.13
CA SER A 225 -66.95 5.13 26.61
C SER A 225 -68.44 5.08 26.28
N LYS A 226 -69.04 6.22 25.92
CA LYS A 226 -70.45 6.34 25.52
C LYS A 226 -70.69 6.02 24.03
N LEU A 227 -69.63 5.78 23.25
CA LEU A 227 -69.75 5.57 21.81
C LEU A 227 -69.95 4.08 21.45
N PRO A 228 -70.83 3.76 20.49
CA PRO A 228 -70.94 2.40 19.93
C PRO A 228 -69.63 1.93 19.28
N GLN A 229 -69.40 0.62 19.27
CA GLN A 229 -68.20 0.01 18.68
C GLN A 229 -68.02 0.44 17.20
N GLY A 230 -66.85 1.00 16.85
CA GLY A 230 -66.51 1.46 15.50
C GLY A 230 -66.67 2.96 15.25
N TYR A 231 -67.15 3.73 16.24
CA TYR A 231 -67.13 5.19 16.24
C TYR A 231 -66.04 5.74 17.18
N TYR A 232 -65.43 6.85 16.81
CA TYR A 232 -64.48 7.58 17.65
C TYR A 232 -64.76 9.09 17.59
N VAL A 233 -64.35 9.84 18.62
CA VAL A 233 -64.46 11.31 18.63
C VAL A 233 -63.48 11.90 17.61
N SER A 234 -64.01 12.59 16.61
CA SER A 234 -63.29 13.18 15.49
C SER A 234 -63.55 14.68 15.45
N GLY A 235 -62.83 15.42 16.30
CA GLY A 235 -62.98 16.87 16.42
C GLY A 235 -62.62 17.36 17.82
N ALA A 236 -63.29 18.43 18.27
CA ALA A 236 -63.15 18.92 19.63
C ALA A 236 -63.48 17.83 20.65
N SER A 237 -62.64 17.71 21.68
CA SER A 237 -62.78 16.69 22.73
C SER A 237 -63.13 17.28 24.09
N ASP A 238 -63.16 18.59 24.19
CA ASP A 238 -63.63 19.31 25.35
C ASP A 238 -64.22 20.68 24.97
N MET A 239 -65.01 21.23 25.87
CA MET A 239 -65.68 22.50 25.69
C MET A 239 -65.84 23.19 27.04
N VAL A 240 -65.53 24.48 27.11
CA VAL A 240 -65.78 25.29 28.29
C VAL A 240 -67.25 25.67 28.32
N VAL A 241 -67.92 25.35 29.42
CA VAL A 241 -69.31 25.71 29.67
C VAL A 241 -69.34 26.67 30.84
N VAL A 242 -69.96 27.82 30.64
CA VAL A 242 -70.26 28.76 31.72
C VAL A 242 -71.69 28.49 32.18
N VAL A 243 -71.85 28.16 33.45
CA VAL A 243 -73.14 28.03 34.10
C VAL A 243 -73.38 29.29 34.92
N ASN A 244 -74.33 30.11 34.49
CA ASN A 244 -74.68 31.36 35.18
C ASN A 244 -75.46 31.06 36.47
N SER A 245 -75.51 32.04 37.38
CA SER A 245 -76.25 31.93 38.65
C SER A 245 -77.76 31.76 38.47
N ASP A 246 -78.31 32.08 37.29
CA ASP A 246 -79.71 31.87 36.91
C ASP A 246 -80.01 30.49 36.30
N ARG A 247 -79.02 29.57 36.34
CA ARG A 247 -79.06 28.21 35.76
C ARG A 247 -79.09 28.14 34.23
N THR A 248 -78.81 29.24 33.53
CA THR A 248 -78.57 29.19 32.09
C THR A 248 -77.13 28.78 31.78
N THR A 249 -76.94 28.06 30.69
CA THR A 249 -75.62 27.62 30.22
C THR A 249 -75.26 28.29 28.89
N ALA A 250 -73.99 28.67 28.76
CA ALA A 250 -73.39 29.17 27.53
C ALA A 250 -72.17 28.31 27.16
N PRO A 251 -72.20 27.59 26.03
CA PRO A 251 -73.36 27.34 25.16
C PRO A 251 -74.43 26.48 25.86
N ARG A 252 -75.63 26.35 25.26
CA ARG A 252 -76.77 25.63 25.86
C ARG A 252 -76.67 24.10 25.83
N GLU A 253 -75.82 23.56 24.95
CA GLU A 253 -75.52 22.13 24.79
C GLU A 253 -74.07 21.95 24.33
N ALA A 254 -73.50 20.77 24.57
CA ALA A 254 -72.25 20.34 23.93
C ALA A 254 -72.54 19.45 22.72
N ASN A 255 -71.82 19.71 21.63
CA ASN A 255 -71.84 18.85 20.45
C ASN A 255 -70.40 18.39 20.17
N PHE A 256 -70.16 17.09 20.34
CA PHE A 256 -68.90 16.44 19.98
C PHE A 256 -69.07 15.68 18.68
N VAL A 257 -68.16 15.92 17.73
CA VAL A 257 -68.20 15.26 16.43
C VAL A 257 -67.58 13.86 16.55
N VAL A 258 -68.25 12.85 15.99
CA VAL A 258 -67.77 11.46 15.94
C VAL A 258 -67.73 10.94 14.51
N SER A 259 -66.82 10.02 14.22
CA SER A 259 -66.71 9.40 12.90
C SER A 259 -66.69 7.89 13.03
N ARG A 260 -67.33 7.22 12.05
CA ARG A 260 -67.28 5.77 11.88
C ARG A 260 -66.16 5.42 10.89
N LEU A 261 -65.42 4.35 11.15
CA LEU A 261 -64.55 3.77 10.12
C LEU A 261 -65.41 3.08 9.05
N GLN A 262 -65.72 3.77 7.95
CA GLN A 262 -66.15 3.15 6.69
C GLN A 262 -66.06 4.09 5.47
N SER A 263 -65.79 3.46 4.32
CA SER A 263 -65.32 4.02 3.04
C SER A 263 -66.33 4.88 2.26
N ALA A 264 -65.79 5.84 1.50
CA ALA A 264 -66.47 6.97 0.86
C ALA A 264 -67.41 6.65 -0.32
N THR A 265 -68.36 7.57 -0.60
CA THR A 265 -68.93 7.84 -1.94
C THR A 265 -69.50 9.27 -2.03
N PRO A 266 -69.49 9.94 -3.21
CA PRO A 266 -69.42 11.40 -3.31
C PRO A 266 -70.73 12.13 -3.69
N THR A 267 -70.81 13.41 -3.30
CA THR A 267 -71.75 14.46 -3.79
C THR A 267 -70.94 15.65 -4.34
N PRO A 268 -71.50 16.49 -5.26
CA PRO A 268 -70.74 17.34 -6.20
C PRO A 268 -69.76 18.31 -5.55
N SER A 269 -68.62 18.52 -6.21
CA SER A 269 -67.39 18.86 -5.51
C SER A 269 -66.69 20.16 -5.93
N LEU A 270 -67.19 20.99 -6.86
CA LEU A 270 -66.45 22.18 -7.36
C LEU A 270 -67.20 23.52 -7.19
N PHE A 271 -66.53 24.51 -6.57
CA PHE A 271 -66.93 25.92 -6.37
C PHE A 271 -65.85 26.87 -6.94
N TYR A 272 -66.06 28.20 -6.85
CA TYR A 272 -65.08 29.20 -7.32
C TYR A 272 -64.86 30.33 -6.32
N VAL A 273 -63.62 30.83 -6.23
CA VAL A 273 -63.24 32.05 -5.50
C VAL A 273 -62.67 33.09 -6.47
N PRO A 274 -63.11 34.37 -6.42
CA PRO A 274 -62.51 35.44 -7.23
C PRO A 274 -61.02 35.64 -6.92
N VAL A 275 -60.22 35.92 -7.95
CA VAL A 275 -58.79 36.23 -7.85
C VAL A 275 -58.52 37.58 -8.52
N SER A 276 -57.90 38.51 -7.80
CA SER A 276 -57.61 39.87 -8.27
C SER A 276 -56.09 40.12 -8.31
N TYR A 277 -55.57 40.41 -9.50
CA TYR A 277 -54.19 40.85 -9.72
C TYR A 277 -54.16 42.38 -9.70
N ARG A 278 -53.33 42.97 -8.86
CA ARG A 278 -53.28 44.43 -8.63
C ARG A 278 -51.85 44.96 -8.69
N ASP A 279 -51.70 46.25 -8.99
CA ASP A 279 -50.42 46.94 -8.80
C ASP A 279 -50.23 47.39 -7.34
N GLU A 280 -49.03 47.89 -7.00
CA GLU A 280 -48.73 48.41 -5.66
C GLU A 280 -49.56 49.66 -5.27
N ALA A 281 -50.15 50.36 -6.24
CA ALA A 281 -51.08 51.47 -6.00
C ALA A 281 -52.53 51.00 -5.76
N GLY A 282 -52.79 49.69 -5.84
CA GLY A 282 -54.09 49.07 -5.60
C GLY A 282 -55.01 49.01 -6.83
N ASN A 283 -54.54 49.46 -8.00
CA ASN A 283 -55.29 49.38 -9.26
C ASN A 283 -55.36 47.93 -9.73
N VAL A 284 -56.50 47.52 -10.27
CA VAL A 284 -56.70 46.15 -10.79
C VAL A 284 -56.03 46.03 -12.16
N LEU A 285 -55.07 45.12 -12.27
CA LEU A 285 -54.43 44.72 -13.52
C LEU A 285 -55.28 43.69 -14.26
N ARG A 286 -55.83 42.72 -13.51
CA ARG A 286 -56.70 41.66 -14.03
C ARG A 286 -57.53 41.02 -12.92
N THR A 287 -58.69 40.49 -13.27
CA THR A 287 -59.50 39.64 -12.38
C THR A 287 -59.79 38.31 -13.07
N THR A 288 -59.69 37.22 -12.31
CA THR A 288 -60.03 35.85 -12.71
C THR A 288 -60.80 35.15 -11.58
N GLN A 289 -61.01 33.84 -11.69
CA GLN A 289 -61.57 33.01 -10.64
C GLN A 289 -60.79 31.70 -10.57
N ALA A 290 -60.61 31.17 -9.36
CA ALA A 290 -59.97 29.88 -9.12
C ALA A 290 -61.00 28.87 -8.66
N ALA A 291 -60.92 27.66 -9.21
CA ALA A 291 -61.82 26.57 -8.86
C ALA A 291 -61.36 25.94 -7.53
N VAL A 292 -62.27 25.78 -6.58
CA VAL A 292 -62.01 25.30 -5.21
C VAL A 292 -63.00 24.19 -4.86
N GLN A 293 -62.56 23.19 -4.09
CA GLN A 293 -63.42 22.08 -3.64
C GLN A 293 -63.81 22.31 -2.17
N PRO A 294 -64.93 21.71 -1.66
CA PRO A 294 -65.23 21.77 -0.24
C PRO A 294 -64.01 21.34 0.61
N GLY A 295 -63.64 22.16 1.59
CA GLY A 295 -62.37 22.06 2.32
C GLY A 295 -61.37 23.12 1.89
N TYR A 296 -60.09 22.89 2.15
CA TYR A 296 -59.02 23.85 1.87
C TYR A 296 -58.41 23.61 0.49
N THR A 297 -58.40 24.65 -0.35
CA THR A 297 -57.73 24.68 -1.66
C THR A 297 -56.65 25.77 -1.66
N THR A 298 -55.50 25.53 -2.27
CA THR A 298 -54.46 26.56 -2.45
C THR A 298 -54.59 27.20 -3.83
N VAL A 299 -54.72 28.52 -3.87
CA VAL A 299 -54.74 29.32 -5.10
C VAL A 299 -53.37 29.96 -5.29
N THR A 300 -52.77 29.77 -6.46
CA THR A 300 -51.41 30.27 -6.80
C THR A 300 -51.49 31.35 -7.87
N ALA A 301 -50.65 32.37 -7.77
CA ALA A 301 -50.55 33.45 -8.74
C ALA A 301 -50.09 32.93 -10.11
N ASP A 302 -50.76 33.38 -11.17
CA ASP A 302 -50.39 33.14 -12.57
C ASP A 302 -49.86 34.43 -13.18
N ASP A 303 -48.54 34.49 -13.39
CA ASP A 303 -47.85 35.68 -13.93
C ASP A 303 -48.28 36.02 -15.36
N ASN A 304 -48.95 35.11 -16.08
CA ASN A 304 -49.53 35.40 -17.40
C ASN A 304 -50.78 36.29 -17.32
N MET A 305 -51.32 36.50 -16.13
CA MET A 305 -52.50 37.33 -15.90
C MET A 305 -52.16 38.82 -15.74
N VAL A 306 -50.88 39.20 -15.77
CA VAL A 306 -50.42 40.60 -15.69
C VAL A 306 -49.65 41.03 -16.96
N PRO A 307 -49.55 42.34 -17.27
CA PRO A 307 -48.72 42.84 -18.36
C PRO A 307 -47.26 42.37 -18.29
N SER A 308 -46.65 42.13 -19.45
CA SER A 308 -45.25 41.69 -19.56
C SER A 308 -44.30 42.69 -18.90
N GLY A 309 -43.35 42.18 -18.12
CA GLY A 309 -42.38 42.99 -17.38
C GLY A 309 -42.80 43.39 -15.96
N MET A 310 -43.86 42.78 -15.41
CA MET A 310 -44.22 42.92 -14.00
C MET A 310 -43.66 41.78 -13.13
N GLU A 311 -43.40 42.07 -11.85
CA GLU A 311 -42.90 41.14 -10.83
C GLU A 311 -43.88 41.05 -9.65
N LEU A 312 -44.21 39.83 -9.21
CA LEU A 312 -45.06 39.57 -8.05
C LEU A 312 -44.38 40.03 -6.74
N THR A 313 -45.09 40.79 -5.91
CA THR A 313 -44.61 41.34 -4.63
C THR A 313 -45.34 40.76 -3.41
N SER A 314 -46.55 40.23 -3.57
CA SER A 314 -47.28 39.50 -2.52
C SER A 314 -46.87 38.02 -2.42
N ALA A 315 -47.42 37.29 -1.44
CA ALA A 315 -47.27 35.83 -1.37
C ALA A 315 -47.80 35.13 -2.65
N ARG A 316 -47.05 34.15 -3.17
CA ARG A 316 -47.37 33.43 -4.42
C ARG A 316 -48.55 32.47 -4.32
N SER A 317 -48.88 32.02 -3.11
CA SER A 317 -49.97 31.08 -2.88
C SER A 317 -50.78 31.47 -1.66
N ILE A 318 -52.10 31.40 -1.77
CA ILE A 318 -53.07 31.76 -0.73
C ILE A 318 -54.00 30.56 -0.50
N VAL A 319 -54.18 30.16 0.75
CA VAL A 319 -55.09 29.06 1.12
C VAL A 319 -56.50 29.61 1.26
N VAL A 320 -57.46 28.95 0.61
CA VAL A 320 -58.88 29.28 0.60
C VAL A 320 -59.66 28.10 1.15
N TYR A 321 -60.48 28.35 2.16
CA TYR A 321 -61.48 27.37 2.61
C TYR A 321 -62.77 27.56 1.82
N ALA A 322 -63.36 26.49 1.29
CA ALA A 322 -64.70 26.47 0.74
C ALA A 322 -65.60 25.55 1.58
N SER A 323 -66.75 26.05 2.02
CA SER A 323 -67.75 25.19 2.66
C SER A 323 -68.38 24.22 1.64
N SER A 324 -69.07 23.18 2.13
CA SER A 324 -69.90 22.29 1.28
C SER A 324 -71.08 22.99 0.61
N GLN A 325 -71.31 24.28 0.92
CA GLN A 325 -72.33 25.15 0.33
C GLN A 325 -71.72 26.24 -0.58
N GLY A 326 -70.40 26.23 -0.81
CA GLY A 326 -69.73 27.13 -1.75
C GLY A 326 -69.31 28.51 -1.22
N VAL A 327 -69.52 28.79 0.08
CA VAL A 327 -68.98 30.00 0.73
C VAL A 327 -67.47 29.85 0.90
N THR A 328 -66.70 30.84 0.44
CA THR A 328 -65.23 30.84 0.46
C THR A 328 -64.66 31.84 1.46
N PHE A 329 -63.56 31.47 2.12
CA PHE A 329 -62.79 32.35 3.01
C PHE A 329 -61.28 32.24 2.69
N PRO A 330 -60.59 33.35 2.36
CA PRO A 330 -61.15 34.67 2.10
C PRO A 330 -62.11 34.65 0.90
N SER A 331 -63.06 35.60 0.86
CA SER A 331 -64.04 35.71 -0.23
C SER A 331 -63.45 36.24 -1.54
N THR A 332 -62.19 36.67 -1.54
CA THR A 332 -61.40 37.06 -2.71
C THR A 332 -59.92 36.87 -2.41
N VAL A 333 -59.17 36.33 -3.37
CA VAL A 333 -57.71 36.19 -3.34
C VAL A 333 -57.08 37.38 -4.07
N ILE A 334 -56.05 38.02 -3.50
CA ILE A 334 -55.38 39.18 -4.11
C ILE A 334 -53.89 38.90 -4.27
N PHE A 335 -53.37 39.14 -5.49
CA PHE A 335 -51.94 39.13 -5.80
C PHE A 335 -51.47 40.51 -6.25
N THR A 336 -50.39 41.01 -5.67
CA THR A 336 -49.84 42.35 -5.94
C THR A 336 -48.57 42.27 -6.77
N TYR A 337 -48.43 43.12 -7.79
CA TYR A 337 -47.32 43.17 -8.74
C TYR A 337 -46.74 44.59 -8.88
N ARG A 338 -45.48 44.71 -9.29
CA ARG A 338 -44.82 45.99 -9.64
C ARG A 338 -44.09 45.89 -10.99
N ALA A 339 -43.75 47.01 -11.62
CA ALA A 339 -42.93 47.00 -12.83
C ALA A 339 -41.47 46.60 -12.53
N ALA A 340 -40.86 45.78 -13.40
CA ALA A 340 -39.46 45.38 -13.29
C ALA A 340 -38.52 46.55 -13.61
N VAL A 341 -37.58 46.83 -12.71
CA VAL A 341 -36.53 47.84 -12.91
C VAL A 341 -35.36 47.20 -13.66
N LYS A 342 -34.84 47.83 -14.72
CA LYS A 342 -33.66 47.37 -15.47
C LYS A 342 -32.85 48.57 -15.96
N ALA A 343 -31.53 48.41 -16.10
CA ALA A 343 -30.64 49.45 -16.63
C ALA A 343 -29.79 48.93 -17.80
N ASN A 344 -29.50 49.80 -18.77
CA ASN A 344 -28.64 49.50 -19.92
C ASN A 344 -27.20 49.94 -19.64
N ILE A 345 -26.24 49.02 -19.76
CA ILE A 345 -24.81 49.28 -19.59
C ILE A 345 -24.10 49.14 -20.93
N GLN A 346 -23.33 50.14 -21.33
CA GLN A 346 -22.50 50.07 -22.54
C GLN A 346 -21.16 49.38 -22.21
N ILE A 347 -20.76 48.38 -22.99
CA ILE A 347 -19.46 47.73 -22.89
C ILE A 347 -18.67 48.08 -24.14
N LEU A 348 -17.49 48.70 -23.96
CA LEU A 348 -16.65 49.22 -25.04
C LEU A 348 -15.28 48.55 -25.02
N TYR A 349 -14.90 47.93 -26.14
CA TYR A 349 -13.56 47.43 -26.42
C TYR A 349 -12.86 48.46 -27.30
N ARG A 350 -11.69 48.96 -26.90
CA ARG A 350 -10.94 49.99 -27.65
C ARG A 350 -9.46 49.70 -27.71
N ASP A 351 -8.76 50.24 -28.70
CA ASP A 351 -7.30 50.18 -28.74
C ASP A 351 -6.65 51.22 -27.81
N ALA A 352 -5.32 51.21 -27.72
CA ALA A 352 -4.54 52.18 -26.94
C ALA A 352 -4.64 53.63 -27.47
N ALA A 353 -5.06 53.84 -28.71
CA ALA A 353 -5.32 55.14 -29.32
C ALA A 353 -6.78 55.61 -29.17
N ASN A 354 -7.58 54.88 -28.37
CA ASN A 354 -9.00 55.09 -28.14
C ASN A 354 -9.93 54.81 -29.33
N ASN A 355 -9.47 54.13 -30.38
CA ASN A 355 -10.35 53.71 -31.46
C ASN A 355 -11.21 52.53 -30.99
N PRO A 356 -12.54 52.54 -31.24
CA PRO A 356 -13.40 51.43 -30.87
C PRO A 356 -13.07 50.19 -31.71
N LEU A 357 -12.81 49.08 -31.04
CA LEU A 357 -12.63 47.76 -31.65
C LEU A 357 -13.97 47.02 -31.73
N PHE A 358 -14.78 47.10 -30.67
CA PHE A 358 -16.12 46.51 -30.58
C PHE A 358 -16.94 47.24 -29.51
N ASN A 359 -18.26 47.28 -29.64
CA ASN A 359 -19.14 47.75 -28.59
C ASN A 359 -20.42 46.91 -28.50
N GLU A 360 -20.98 46.83 -27.30
CA GLU A 360 -22.28 46.21 -27.06
C GLU A 360 -23.03 46.93 -25.93
N THR A 361 -24.34 46.70 -25.83
CA THR A 361 -25.18 47.15 -24.71
C THR A 361 -25.78 45.94 -24.00
N ARG A 362 -25.72 45.92 -22.67
CA ARG A 362 -26.23 44.84 -21.83
C ARG A 362 -27.27 45.37 -20.84
N GLN A 363 -28.44 44.74 -20.80
CA GLN A 363 -29.51 45.09 -19.88
C GLN A 363 -29.38 44.27 -18.58
N LEU A 364 -29.30 44.93 -17.42
CA LEU A 364 -29.09 44.31 -16.11
C LEU A 364 -30.21 44.69 -15.12
N ALA A 365 -30.62 43.74 -14.28
CA ALA A 365 -31.58 43.94 -13.19
C ALA A 365 -30.89 44.54 -11.94
N PRO A 366 -31.63 45.05 -10.93
CA PRO A 366 -31.06 45.52 -9.67
C PRO A 366 -30.14 44.49 -9.02
N GLY A 367 -29.00 44.94 -8.49
CA GLY A 367 -27.94 44.12 -7.92
C GLY A 367 -26.56 44.45 -8.47
N THR A 368 -25.53 43.80 -7.92
CA THR A 368 -24.14 43.93 -8.38
C THR A 368 -23.82 42.83 -9.38
N HIS A 369 -23.32 43.24 -10.55
CA HIS A 369 -22.98 42.37 -11.68
C HIS A 369 -21.49 42.49 -12.01
N THR A 370 -20.86 41.39 -12.37
CA THR A 370 -19.48 41.38 -12.85
C THR A 370 -19.46 41.29 -14.37
N ILE A 371 -18.93 42.30 -15.03
CA ILE A 371 -18.70 42.33 -16.48
C ILE A 371 -17.26 41.91 -16.74
N THR A 372 -17.07 40.86 -17.52
CA THR A 372 -15.76 40.30 -17.86
C THR A 372 -15.45 40.54 -19.33
N ALA A 373 -14.22 40.93 -19.63
CA ALA A 373 -13.73 41.14 -20.99
C ALA A 373 -13.79 39.84 -21.80
N ASP A 374 -14.35 39.93 -23.01
CA ASP A 374 -14.38 38.86 -24.00
C ASP A 374 -13.32 39.14 -25.08
N ASP A 375 -12.21 38.41 -25.02
CA ASP A 375 -11.07 38.62 -25.94
C ASP A 375 -11.43 38.33 -27.40
N SER A 376 -12.48 37.54 -27.67
CA SER A 376 -12.94 37.27 -29.03
C SER A 376 -13.52 38.51 -29.72
N ARG A 377 -13.82 39.57 -28.96
CA ARG A 377 -14.30 40.87 -29.47
C ARG A 377 -13.18 41.81 -29.89
N ALA A 378 -11.92 41.47 -29.63
CA ALA A 378 -10.76 42.19 -30.14
C ALA A 378 -10.21 41.51 -31.41
N PRO A 379 -9.64 42.26 -32.38
CA PRO A 379 -8.98 41.66 -33.54
C PRO A 379 -7.83 40.72 -33.14
N SER A 380 -7.56 39.71 -33.98
CA SER A 380 -6.45 38.76 -33.74
C SER A 380 -5.12 39.50 -33.55
N GLY A 381 -4.37 39.13 -32.50
CA GLY A 381 -3.10 39.74 -32.12
C GLY A 381 -3.20 40.86 -31.07
N TYR A 382 -4.40 41.33 -30.74
CA TYR A 382 -4.61 42.27 -29.63
C TYR A 382 -4.74 41.54 -28.28
N GLN A 383 -4.14 42.10 -27.23
CA GLN A 383 -4.20 41.58 -25.86
C GLN A 383 -4.79 42.63 -24.91
N LEU A 384 -5.61 42.17 -23.96
CA LEU A 384 -6.25 43.01 -22.96
C LEU A 384 -5.20 43.71 -22.09
N GLN A 385 -5.39 45.01 -21.90
CA GLN A 385 -4.59 45.87 -21.02
C GLN A 385 -5.40 46.17 -19.75
N GLY A 386 -4.88 45.79 -18.59
CA GLY A 386 -5.51 46.04 -17.28
C GLY A 386 -6.49 44.96 -16.82
N ASN A 387 -7.49 45.36 -16.02
CA ASN A 387 -8.37 44.44 -15.31
C ASN A 387 -9.36 43.75 -16.26
N ARG A 388 -9.43 42.42 -16.18
CA ARG A 388 -10.36 41.58 -16.95
C ARG A 388 -11.82 41.67 -16.50
N SER A 389 -12.07 42.13 -15.28
CA SER A 389 -13.43 42.20 -14.74
C SER A 389 -13.68 43.54 -14.05
N VAL A 390 -14.89 44.05 -14.27
CA VAL A 390 -15.38 45.31 -13.70
C VAL A 390 -16.75 45.07 -13.08
N GLN A 391 -16.95 45.54 -11.84
CA GLN A 391 -18.24 45.45 -11.15
C GLN A 391 -19.15 46.63 -11.51
N VAL A 392 -20.41 46.36 -11.80
CA VAL A 392 -21.46 47.35 -12.04
C VAL A 392 -22.62 47.06 -11.10
N THR A 393 -23.05 48.05 -10.33
CA THR A 393 -24.24 47.93 -9.47
C THR A 393 -25.40 48.68 -10.09
N VAL A 394 -26.53 48.00 -10.24
CA VAL A 394 -27.83 48.59 -10.60
C VAL A 394 -28.63 48.73 -9.31
N TYR A 395 -29.02 49.95 -8.98
CA TYR A 395 -29.79 50.23 -7.76
C TYR A 395 -31.29 49.96 -7.97
N ALA A 396 -32.03 49.76 -6.88
CA ALA A 396 -33.47 49.47 -6.92
C ALA A 396 -34.33 50.56 -7.59
N ASN A 397 -33.81 51.79 -7.68
CA ASN A 397 -34.45 52.91 -8.39
C ASN A 397 -34.05 53.02 -9.88
N GLY A 398 -33.28 52.06 -10.41
CA GLY A 398 -32.86 52.02 -11.81
C GLY A 398 -31.60 52.82 -12.15
N THR A 399 -31.01 53.52 -11.18
CA THR A 399 -29.70 54.18 -11.37
C THR A 399 -28.55 53.17 -11.35
N VAL A 400 -27.40 53.52 -11.91
CA VAL A 400 -26.24 52.62 -12.03
C VAL A 400 -24.97 53.24 -11.48
N SER A 401 -24.07 52.41 -10.93
CA SER A 401 -22.76 52.87 -10.45
C SER A 401 -21.87 53.39 -11.59
N GLN A 402 -22.05 52.85 -12.79
CA GLN A 402 -21.44 53.31 -14.04
C GLN A 402 -22.28 52.83 -15.21
N ASN A 403 -22.49 53.70 -16.19
CA ASN A 403 -23.27 53.40 -17.40
C ASN A 403 -22.38 52.83 -18.54
N GLN A 404 -21.05 52.84 -18.35
CA GLN A 404 -20.08 52.34 -19.32
C GLN A 404 -18.98 51.52 -18.64
N VAL A 405 -18.59 50.41 -19.26
CA VAL A 405 -17.41 49.60 -18.93
C VAL A 405 -16.49 49.56 -20.14
N ILE A 406 -15.19 49.82 -19.92
CA ILE A 406 -14.19 49.93 -20.98
C ILE A 406 -13.10 48.88 -20.79
N PHE A 407 -12.80 48.14 -21.86
CA PHE A 407 -11.64 47.25 -21.95
C PHE A 407 -10.69 47.76 -23.04
N THR A 408 -9.46 48.07 -22.67
CA THR A 408 -8.43 48.54 -23.60
C THR A 408 -7.59 47.36 -24.08
N TYR A 409 -7.30 47.28 -25.37
CA TYR A 409 -6.45 46.24 -25.97
C TYR A 409 -5.28 46.85 -26.75
N ALA A 410 -4.16 46.13 -26.83
CA ALA A 410 -3.00 46.53 -27.62
C ALA A 410 -2.30 45.31 -28.22
N MET A 411 -1.62 45.47 -29.37
CA MET A 411 -0.73 44.42 -29.89
C MET A 411 0.52 44.32 -29.00
N PRO A 412 0.98 43.11 -28.63
CA PRO A 412 2.20 42.95 -27.85
C PRO A 412 3.41 43.34 -28.69
N VAL A 413 4.26 44.22 -28.15
CA VAL A 413 5.52 44.62 -28.78
C VAL A 413 6.59 43.59 -28.43
N SER A 414 7.18 42.95 -29.45
CA SER A 414 8.29 42.01 -29.27
C SER A 414 9.35 42.17 -30.36
N ALA A 415 10.62 41.93 -30.02
CA ALA A 415 11.75 41.97 -30.95
C ALA A 415 12.63 40.72 -30.82
N GLN A 416 13.27 40.30 -31.91
CA GLN A 416 14.16 39.14 -31.93
C GLN A 416 15.61 39.57 -31.75
N LEU A 417 16.23 39.21 -30.63
CA LEU A 417 17.64 39.45 -30.34
C LEU A 417 18.50 38.27 -30.81
N THR A 418 19.64 38.55 -31.46
CA THR A 418 20.65 37.51 -31.75
C THR A 418 21.72 37.47 -30.66
N ILE A 419 22.05 36.29 -30.16
CA ILE A 419 23.10 36.06 -29.15
C ILE A 419 24.16 35.16 -29.77
N GLU A 420 25.39 35.64 -29.84
CA GLU A 420 26.53 34.91 -30.42
C GLU A 420 27.58 34.60 -29.36
N TYR A 421 28.08 33.37 -29.39
CA TYR A 421 29.21 32.90 -28.62
C TYR A 421 30.36 32.73 -29.59
N ARG A 422 31.42 33.52 -29.45
CA ARG A 422 32.58 33.50 -30.36
C ARG A 422 33.85 33.20 -29.58
N ASP A 423 34.81 32.57 -30.23
CA ASP A 423 36.16 32.52 -29.67
C ASP A 423 36.93 33.83 -29.93
N THR A 424 38.06 34.00 -29.25
CA THR A 424 38.95 35.16 -29.41
C THR A 424 39.55 35.29 -30.82
N ASP A 425 39.53 34.21 -31.62
CA ASP A 425 39.98 34.21 -33.02
C ASP A 425 38.83 34.60 -33.98
N GLY A 426 37.63 34.90 -33.45
CA GLY A 426 36.46 35.39 -34.18
C GLY A 426 35.53 34.29 -34.71
N LYS A 427 35.85 33.01 -34.49
CA LYS A 427 35.02 31.87 -34.92
C LYS A 427 33.77 31.78 -34.04
N THR A 428 32.62 31.65 -34.68
CA THR A 428 31.36 31.39 -33.97
C THR A 428 31.34 29.97 -33.41
N LEU A 429 31.21 29.87 -32.09
CA LEU A 429 31.04 28.62 -31.35
C LEU A 429 29.57 28.21 -31.29
N HIS A 430 28.68 29.19 -31.10
CA HIS A 430 27.23 29.00 -31.07
C HIS A 430 26.48 30.29 -31.40
N THR A 431 25.27 30.17 -31.93
CA THR A 431 24.36 31.29 -32.15
C THR A 431 22.94 30.89 -31.75
N GLU A 432 22.22 31.78 -31.08
CA GLU A 432 20.81 31.59 -30.74
C GLU A 432 20.03 32.90 -30.90
N THR A 433 18.73 32.80 -31.23
CA THR A 433 17.82 33.95 -31.27
C THR A 433 16.85 33.89 -30.09
N ARG A 434 16.49 35.06 -29.55
CA ARG A 434 15.61 35.19 -28.40
C ARG A 434 14.58 36.30 -28.62
N ALA A 435 13.30 35.95 -28.53
CA ALA A 435 12.22 36.93 -28.52
C ALA A 435 12.16 37.65 -27.17
N LEU A 436 12.17 38.98 -27.19
CA LEU A 436 12.07 39.84 -26.01
C LEU A 436 10.83 40.72 -26.13
N GLY A 437 10.04 40.83 -25.06
CA GLY A 437 8.93 41.79 -24.98
C GLY A 437 9.41 43.22 -24.66
N GLN A 438 8.54 44.21 -24.71
CA GLN A 438 8.87 45.60 -24.33
C GLN A 438 9.54 45.70 -22.94
N GLY A 439 10.56 46.55 -22.81
CA GLY A 439 11.30 46.80 -21.56
C GLY A 439 12.77 46.37 -21.62
N THR A 440 13.48 46.51 -20.49
CA THR A 440 14.90 46.16 -20.37
C THR A 440 15.07 44.73 -19.86
N HIS A 441 15.88 43.95 -20.57
CA HIS A 441 16.19 42.55 -20.30
C HIS A 441 17.69 42.37 -20.06
N THR A 442 18.07 41.56 -19.08
CA THR A 442 19.47 41.18 -18.86
C THR A 442 19.76 39.85 -19.55
N ILE A 443 20.70 39.88 -20.49
CA ILE A 443 21.18 38.70 -21.22
C ILE A 443 22.45 38.20 -20.54
N THR A 444 22.42 36.96 -20.08
CA THR A 444 23.53 36.32 -19.36
C THR A 444 24.22 35.29 -20.25
N ALA A 445 25.55 35.30 -20.27
CA ALA A 445 26.34 34.32 -21.00
C ALA A 445 26.08 32.90 -20.46
N ASN A 446 25.72 31.98 -21.35
CA ASN A 446 25.56 30.56 -21.02
C ASN A 446 26.79 29.75 -21.45
N ASP A 447 27.66 29.41 -20.50
CA ASP A 447 28.89 28.66 -20.79
C ASP A 447 28.62 27.23 -21.30
N GLY A 448 27.42 26.69 -21.08
CA GLY A 448 27.01 25.41 -21.65
C GLY A 448 26.78 25.45 -23.17
N ARG A 449 26.78 26.64 -23.78
CA ARG A 449 26.70 26.82 -25.24
C ARG A 449 28.06 26.76 -25.93
N VAL A 450 29.16 26.75 -25.18
CA VAL A 450 30.52 26.59 -25.72
C VAL A 450 31.08 25.22 -25.34
N GLY A 451 32.04 24.72 -26.12
CA GLY A 451 32.72 23.45 -25.81
C GLY A 451 33.43 23.50 -24.46
N SER A 452 33.75 22.33 -23.89
CA SER A 452 34.47 22.25 -22.61
C SER A 452 35.84 22.95 -22.67
N GLY A 453 36.18 23.69 -21.61
CA GLY A 453 37.47 24.36 -21.46
C GLY A 453 37.57 25.76 -22.06
N TYR A 454 36.52 26.26 -22.72
CA TYR A 454 36.44 27.67 -23.11
C TYR A 454 36.18 28.56 -21.89
N THR A 455 36.81 29.74 -21.83
CA THR A 455 36.67 30.68 -20.72
C THR A 455 36.19 32.05 -21.18
N LEU A 456 35.12 32.58 -20.57
CA LEU A 456 34.53 33.87 -20.93
C LEU A 456 35.51 35.01 -20.65
N GLN A 457 35.69 35.91 -21.63
CA GLN A 457 36.67 36.99 -21.60
C GLN A 457 36.05 38.38 -21.38
N ASN A 458 34.75 38.54 -21.65
CA ASN A 458 34.04 39.81 -21.49
C ASN A 458 32.91 39.73 -20.45
N ALA A 459 32.16 40.82 -20.30
CA ALA A 459 31.10 40.91 -19.29
C ALA A 459 30.06 39.79 -19.43
N ARG A 460 29.75 39.11 -18.32
CA ARG A 460 28.76 38.02 -18.27
C ARG A 460 27.33 38.47 -18.51
N ASN A 461 27.01 39.71 -18.18
CA ASN A 461 25.66 40.26 -18.27
C ASN A 461 25.64 41.47 -19.19
N VAL A 462 24.70 41.48 -20.13
CA VAL A 462 24.49 42.57 -21.08
C VAL A 462 23.01 42.95 -21.07
N ASN A 463 22.71 44.24 -20.85
CA ASN A 463 21.33 44.72 -20.86
C ASN A 463 20.89 45.08 -22.28
N VAL A 464 19.68 44.68 -22.66
CA VAL A 464 19.04 44.94 -23.96
C VAL A 464 17.64 45.48 -23.71
N THR A 465 17.31 46.63 -24.29
CA THR A 465 15.99 47.25 -24.15
C THR A 465 15.20 47.10 -25.44
N VAL A 466 13.95 46.63 -25.33
CA VAL A 466 12.95 46.66 -26.41
C VAL A 466 12.09 47.91 -26.21
N TYR A 467 12.19 48.85 -27.13
CA TYR A 467 11.42 50.08 -27.12
C TYR A 467 9.96 49.83 -27.54
N GLN A 468 9.07 50.79 -27.23
CA GLN A 468 7.65 50.71 -27.55
C GLN A 468 7.35 50.58 -29.06
N ASN A 469 8.28 50.99 -29.92
CA ASN A 469 8.19 50.84 -31.37
C ASN A 469 8.75 49.50 -31.89
N GLY A 470 9.10 48.57 -31.00
CA GLY A 470 9.64 47.25 -31.36
C GLY A 470 11.13 47.24 -31.73
N MET A 471 11.85 48.36 -31.61
CA MET A 471 13.30 48.39 -31.84
C MET A 471 14.09 47.89 -30.62
N LEU A 472 15.22 47.24 -30.86
CA LEU A 472 16.18 46.86 -29.82
C LEU A 472 17.21 47.96 -29.60
N SER A 473 17.67 48.15 -28.36
CA SER A 473 18.84 48.99 -28.06
C SER A 473 20.13 48.45 -28.69
N GLN A 474 20.18 47.16 -28.95
CA GLN A 474 21.19 46.46 -29.74
C GLN A 474 20.56 45.18 -30.31
N ASP A 475 20.76 44.92 -31.59
CA ASP A 475 20.21 43.77 -32.31
C ASP A 475 21.00 42.47 -32.09
N ARG A 476 22.21 42.59 -31.53
CA ARG A 476 23.10 41.48 -31.21
C ARG A 476 23.86 41.64 -29.90
N VAL A 477 24.00 40.55 -29.15
CA VAL A 477 24.92 40.41 -28.01
C VAL A 477 26.00 39.39 -28.35
N VAL A 478 27.27 39.71 -28.10
CA VAL A 478 28.41 38.81 -28.36
C VAL A 478 29.15 38.51 -27.06
N PHE A 479 29.26 37.22 -26.72
CA PHE A 479 30.12 36.73 -25.65
C PHE A 479 31.39 36.12 -26.24
N LEU A 480 32.55 36.60 -25.78
CA LEU A 480 33.85 36.23 -26.31
C LEU A 480 34.53 35.23 -25.36
N TYR A 481 35.01 34.11 -25.89
CA TYR A 481 35.62 33.04 -25.10
C TYR A 481 37.06 32.74 -25.56
N ALA A 482 37.99 32.56 -24.64
CA ALA A 482 39.32 32.05 -24.96
C ALA A 482 39.27 30.52 -25.09
N LYS A 483 39.93 29.99 -26.12
CA LYS A 483 40.04 28.55 -26.36
C LYS A 483 40.85 27.85 -25.24
N PRO A 484 40.53 26.58 -24.92
CA PRO A 484 41.31 25.80 -23.96
C PRO A 484 42.77 25.62 -24.42
N VAL A 485 43.70 25.79 -23.49
CA VAL A 485 45.14 25.56 -23.71
C VAL A 485 45.48 24.11 -23.39
N SER A 486 46.12 23.41 -24.32
CA SER A 486 46.58 22.03 -24.17
C SER A 486 47.90 21.79 -24.90
N ALA A 487 48.61 20.73 -24.53
CA ALA A 487 49.87 20.31 -25.17
C ALA A 487 49.95 18.79 -25.29
N ASN A 488 50.64 18.31 -26.32
CA ASN A 488 50.90 16.89 -26.55
C ASN A 488 52.24 16.49 -25.92
N VAL A 489 52.25 15.34 -25.24
CA VAL A 489 53.45 14.74 -24.65
C VAL A 489 53.63 13.33 -25.16
N THR A 490 54.84 13.01 -25.62
CA THR A 490 55.19 11.67 -26.12
C THR A 490 55.64 10.80 -24.97
N VAL A 491 55.08 9.59 -24.85
CA VAL A 491 55.46 8.61 -23.83
C VAL A 491 56.07 7.37 -24.49
N ILE A 492 57.30 7.04 -24.10
CA ILE A 492 58.11 5.96 -24.68
C ILE A 492 58.44 4.90 -23.63
N TYR A 493 58.31 3.64 -24.01
CA TYR A 493 58.74 2.47 -23.24
C TYR A 493 59.92 1.83 -23.97
N GLN A 494 61.06 1.69 -23.31
CA GLN A 494 62.28 1.17 -23.93
C GLN A 494 63.14 0.35 -22.97
N ASP A 495 64.13 -0.39 -23.48
CA ASP A 495 65.18 -1.01 -22.66
C ASP A 495 66.38 -0.10 -22.40
N ASN A 496 67.33 -0.60 -21.59
CA ASN A 496 68.62 0.04 -21.30
C ASN A 496 69.51 0.23 -22.55
N ALA A 497 69.23 -0.45 -23.66
CA ALA A 497 69.92 -0.29 -24.94
C ALA A 497 69.19 0.67 -25.90
N ASN A 498 68.18 1.40 -25.41
CA ASN A 498 67.29 2.29 -26.18
C ASN A 498 66.44 1.59 -27.25
N LYS A 499 66.22 0.28 -27.13
CA LYS A 499 65.25 -0.41 -27.97
C LYS A 499 63.85 -0.06 -27.50
N GLU A 500 63.12 0.66 -28.33
CA GLU A 500 61.72 1.01 -28.07
C GLU A 500 60.82 -0.23 -28.17
N PHE A 501 59.92 -0.40 -27.19
CA PHE A 501 58.86 -1.39 -27.20
C PHE A 501 57.53 -0.79 -27.64
N PHE A 502 57.25 0.42 -27.18
CA PHE A 502 55.96 1.08 -27.38
C PHE A 502 56.09 2.60 -27.27
N ARG A 503 55.31 3.31 -28.08
CA ARG A 503 55.25 4.77 -28.15
C ARG A 503 53.81 5.21 -28.36
N HIS A 504 53.42 6.26 -27.66
CA HIS A 504 52.15 6.95 -27.90
C HIS A 504 52.23 8.41 -27.46
N THR A 505 51.24 9.19 -27.85
CA THR A 505 51.10 10.61 -27.48
C THR A 505 49.88 10.79 -26.57
N VAL A 506 50.02 11.61 -25.54
CA VAL A 506 48.96 11.99 -24.61
C VAL A 506 48.78 13.51 -24.64
N THR A 507 47.54 13.98 -24.72
CA THR A 507 47.23 15.42 -24.65
C THR A 507 46.86 15.81 -23.22
N PHE A 508 47.53 16.82 -22.68
CA PHE A 508 47.27 17.37 -21.35
C PHE A 508 46.74 18.80 -21.46
N SER A 509 45.76 19.14 -20.62
CA SER A 509 45.33 20.53 -20.42
C SER A 509 46.38 21.33 -19.65
N GLN A 510 46.31 22.65 -19.74
CA GLN A 510 47.12 23.56 -18.91
C GLN A 510 47.14 23.15 -17.43
N GLY A 511 48.33 23.22 -16.81
CA GLY A 511 48.56 22.82 -15.43
C GLY A 511 49.43 21.56 -15.32
N THR A 512 49.49 21.00 -14.11
CA THR A 512 50.34 19.83 -13.80
C THR A 512 49.55 18.54 -13.87
N SER A 513 50.08 17.56 -14.61
CA SER A 513 49.57 16.20 -14.77
C SER A 513 50.65 15.18 -14.44
N THR A 514 50.28 13.92 -14.17
CA THR A 514 51.23 12.84 -13.91
C THR A 514 51.08 11.72 -14.92
N VAL A 515 52.19 11.31 -15.53
CA VAL A 515 52.28 10.12 -16.39
C VAL A 515 52.79 8.96 -15.54
N THR A 516 52.04 7.85 -15.52
CA THR A 516 52.41 6.63 -14.80
C THR A 516 52.82 5.53 -15.78
N ALA A 517 53.91 4.82 -15.47
CA ALA A 517 54.37 3.68 -16.26
C ALA A 517 53.32 2.56 -16.32
N ASN A 518 53.04 2.06 -17.52
CA ASN A 518 52.23 0.86 -17.75
C ASN A 518 53.12 -0.33 -18.13
N ASP A 519 53.36 -1.23 -17.19
CA ASP A 519 54.26 -2.39 -17.35
C ASP A 519 53.80 -3.36 -18.43
N GLY A 520 52.49 -3.39 -18.75
CA GLY A 520 51.95 -4.17 -19.87
C GLY A 520 52.40 -3.70 -21.26
N ARG A 521 53.11 -2.58 -21.34
CA ARG A 521 53.76 -2.09 -22.58
C ARG A 521 55.20 -2.56 -22.73
N ALA A 522 55.77 -3.24 -21.73
CA ALA A 522 57.06 -3.92 -21.83
C ALA A 522 56.88 -5.43 -22.10
N PRO A 523 57.86 -6.11 -22.72
CA PRO A 523 57.82 -7.56 -22.90
C PRO A 523 57.75 -8.31 -21.56
N SER A 524 57.17 -9.51 -21.57
CA SER A 524 57.06 -10.35 -20.36
C SER A 524 58.44 -10.61 -19.71
N GLY A 525 58.52 -10.46 -18.40
CA GLY A 525 59.74 -10.61 -17.61
C GLY A 525 60.60 -9.35 -17.48
N TYR A 526 60.31 -8.28 -18.24
CA TYR A 526 61.02 -7.02 -18.08
C TYR A 526 60.55 -6.27 -16.83
N VAL A 527 61.50 -5.65 -16.13
CA VAL A 527 61.26 -4.93 -14.87
C VAL A 527 61.59 -3.45 -15.04
N LEU A 528 60.68 -2.57 -14.63
CA LEU A 528 60.84 -1.11 -14.68
C LEU A 528 62.06 -0.67 -13.84
N GLN A 529 62.93 0.13 -14.45
CA GLN A 529 64.15 0.69 -13.83
C GLN A 529 64.03 2.18 -13.52
N SER A 530 63.31 2.94 -14.35
CA SER A 530 63.13 4.38 -14.14
C SER A 530 62.00 4.70 -13.15
N ALA A 531 61.83 5.98 -12.80
CA ALA A 531 60.75 6.42 -11.92
C ALA A 531 59.37 6.06 -12.52
N ARG A 532 58.50 5.47 -11.70
CA ARG A 532 57.15 5.06 -12.12
C ARG A 532 56.23 6.23 -12.50
N ASN A 533 56.39 7.37 -11.83
CA ASN A 533 55.56 8.55 -12.00
C ASN A 533 56.42 9.72 -12.45
N VAL A 534 56.03 10.37 -13.54
CA VAL A 534 56.70 11.57 -14.08
C VAL A 534 55.69 12.70 -14.17
N GLN A 535 56.00 13.84 -13.55
CA GLN A 535 55.16 15.03 -13.65
C GLN A 535 55.39 15.75 -14.97
N VAL A 536 54.30 16.23 -15.56
CA VAL A 536 54.25 17.01 -16.80
C VAL A 536 53.50 18.30 -16.49
N ASN A 537 54.09 19.44 -16.80
CA ASN A 537 53.44 20.75 -16.65
C ASN A 537 53.18 21.40 -18.01
N VAL A 538 51.93 21.77 -18.28
CA VAL A 538 51.53 22.52 -19.49
C VAL A 538 51.33 23.99 -19.14
N SER A 539 52.11 24.87 -19.78
CA SER A 539 52.06 26.31 -19.54
C SER A 539 50.82 26.96 -20.14
N SER A 540 50.55 28.23 -19.77
CA SER A 540 49.52 29.07 -20.41
C SER A 540 49.76 29.31 -21.90
N ALA A 541 50.99 29.08 -22.39
CA ALA A 541 51.34 29.15 -23.81
C ALA A 541 51.13 27.81 -24.55
N GLY A 542 50.64 26.76 -23.88
CA GLY A 542 50.42 25.45 -24.50
C GLY A 542 51.70 24.64 -24.72
N VAL A 543 52.74 24.88 -23.91
CA VAL A 543 54.01 24.14 -23.98
C VAL A 543 54.10 23.17 -22.80
N ALA A 544 54.34 21.89 -23.08
CA ALA A 544 54.56 20.86 -22.07
C ALA A 544 56.02 20.76 -21.65
N ASN A 545 56.27 20.63 -20.34
CA ASN A 545 57.59 20.35 -19.78
C ASN A 545 57.50 19.18 -18.76
N PRO A 546 58.18 18.05 -18.99
CA PRO A 546 58.88 17.70 -20.24
C PRO A 546 57.89 17.43 -21.38
N ALA A 547 58.31 17.65 -22.63
CA ALA A 547 57.53 17.30 -23.82
C ALA A 547 57.58 15.79 -24.13
N GLN A 548 58.45 15.05 -23.46
CA GLN A 548 58.63 13.61 -23.61
C GLN A 548 58.86 12.94 -22.25
N VAL A 549 58.23 11.79 -22.02
CA VAL A 549 58.43 10.92 -20.85
C VAL A 549 58.94 9.56 -21.31
N VAL A 550 60.00 9.06 -20.67
CA VAL A 550 60.62 7.77 -21.02
C VAL A 550 60.61 6.85 -19.81
N PHE A 551 60.04 5.65 -19.99
CA PHE A 551 60.09 4.55 -19.03
C PHE A 551 61.06 3.49 -19.50
N THR A 552 62.10 3.24 -18.71
CA THR A 552 63.19 2.31 -19.04
C THR A 552 63.04 1.00 -18.28
N TYR A 553 63.18 -0.14 -18.95
CA TYR A 553 63.06 -1.48 -18.37
C TYR A 553 64.32 -2.33 -18.61
N ALA A 554 64.52 -3.34 -17.77
CA ALA A 554 65.59 -4.34 -17.93
C ALA A 554 65.01 -5.76 -18.07
N PRO A 555 65.61 -6.65 -18.88
CA PRO A 555 65.22 -8.06 -18.96
C PRO A 555 65.48 -8.80 -17.63
N PRO A 556 64.83 -9.96 -17.41
CA PRO A 556 65.06 -10.76 -16.21
C PRO A 556 66.49 -11.32 -16.20
N ALA A 557 67.09 -11.43 -15.01
CA ALA A 557 68.42 -12.00 -14.86
C ALA A 557 68.45 -13.49 -15.28
N PRO A 558 69.55 -13.98 -15.89
CA PRO A 558 69.68 -15.40 -16.26
C PRO A 558 69.57 -16.34 -15.04
N PRO A 559 68.97 -17.54 -15.17
CA PRO A 559 68.93 -18.53 -14.09
C PRO A 559 70.34 -18.99 -13.65
N VAL A 560 70.48 -19.30 -12.36
CA VAL A 560 71.71 -19.84 -11.77
C VAL A 560 71.62 -21.36 -11.72
N THR A 561 72.70 -22.07 -12.10
CA THR A 561 72.78 -23.54 -12.02
C THR A 561 73.84 -23.95 -11.00
N VAL A 562 73.49 -24.90 -10.13
CA VAL A 562 74.34 -25.37 -9.02
C VAL A 562 74.43 -26.90 -9.07
N ASN A 563 75.62 -27.46 -8.84
CA ASN A 563 75.81 -28.92 -8.70
C ASN A 563 75.57 -29.34 -7.25
N VAL A 564 74.56 -30.18 -7.03
CA VAL A 564 74.12 -30.66 -5.72
C VAL A 564 74.65 -32.07 -5.50
N PRO A 565 75.40 -32.35 -4.41
CA PRO A 565 75.86 -33.69 -4.07
C PRO A 565 74.71 -34.65 -3.81
N VAL A 566 74.84 -35.90 -4.29
CA VAL A 566 73.94 -37.02 -4.03
C VAL A 566 74.77 -38.17 -3.48
N VAL A 567 74.52 -38.54 -2.22
CA VAL A 567 75.30 -39.52 -1.48
C VAL A 567 74.45 -40.74 -1.13
N TYR A 568 75.00 -41.92 -1.39
CA TYR A 568 74.44 -43.21 -1.05
C TYR A 568 75.21 -43.74 0.16
N LYS A 569 74.53 -44.05 1.26
CA LYS A 569 75.15 -44.53 2.51
C LYS A 569 74.55 -45.85 2.97
N ASP A 570 75.26 -46.62 3.78
CA ASP A 570 74.71 -47.79 4.47
C ASP A 570 74.01 -47.43 5.80
N GLN A 571 73.49 -48.43 6.53
CA GLN A 571 72.83 -48.24 7.83
C GLN A 571 73.74 -47.63 8.91
N ASP A 572 75.05 -47.81 8.79
CA ASP A 572 76.06 -47.36 9.75
C ASP A 572 76.65 -45.99 9.35
N GLY A 573 76.18 -45.44 8.22
CA GLY A 573 76.56 -44.13 7.69
C GLY A 573 77.78 -44.17 6.77
N ALA A 574 78.33 -45.34 6.44
CA ALA A 574 79.43 -45.46 5.50
C ALA A 574 78.94 -45.13 4.08
N ILE A 575 79.76 -44.40 3.31
CA ILE A 575 79.40 -44.00 1.95
C ILE A 575 79.58 -45.19 1.01
N LEU A 576 78.48 -45.64 0.41
CA LEU A 576 78.44 -46.66 -0.64
C LEU A 576 78.81 -46.07 -2.00
N HIS A 577 78.34 -44.85 -2.28
CA HIS A 577 78.62 -44.12 -3.52
C HIS A 577 78.33 -42.63 -3.37
N SER A 578 78.91 -41.79 -4.22
CA SER A 578 78.58 -40.36 -4.29
C SER A 578 78.64 -39.86 -5.73
N THR A 579 77.72 -38.97 -6.09
CA THR A 579 77.68 -38.29 -7.38
C THR A 579 77.18 -36.85 -7.20
N THR A 580 77.01 -36.10 -8.28
CA THR A 580 76.38 -34.77 -8.26
C THR A 580 75.29 -34.66 -9.32
N VAL A 581 74.32 -33.77 -9.10
CA VAL A 581 73.25 -33.45 -10.06
C VAL A 581 73.20 -31.93 -10.23
N SER A 582 73.20 -31.45 -11.48
CA SER A 582 73.04 -30.03 -11.78
C SER A 582 71.58 -29.60 -11.66
N VAL A 583 71.28 -28.63 -10.79
CA VAL A 583 69.95 -28.08 -10.51
C VAL A 583 69.91 -26.59 -10.84
N SER A 584 68.87 -26.13 -11.52
CA SER A 584 68.69 -24.72 -11.92
C SER A 584 67.72 -23.96 -11.01
N SER A 585 67.97 -22.67 -10.79
CA SER A 585 67.02 -21.77 -10.11
C SER A 585 65.76 -21.48 -10.92
N ALA A 586 65.68 -21.95 -12.17
CA ALA A 586 64.50 -21.81 -13.03
C ALA A 586 63.32 -22.68 -12.55
N ALA A 587 63.58 -23.86 -11.97
CA ALA A 587 62.54 -24.76 -11.47
C ALA A 587 63.09 -25.79 -10.46
N PRO A 588 62.28 -26.27 -9.50
CA PRO A 588 62.64 -27.40 -8.63
C PRO A 588 62.97 -28.68 -9.43
N GLN A 589 63.95 -29.45 -8.97
CA GLN A 589 64.33 -30.73 -9.58
C GLN A 589 64.14 -31.90 -8.61
N LYS A 590 63.51 -32.97 -9.09
CA LYS A 590 63.29 -34.21 -8.34
C LYS A 590 64.41 -35.21 -8.65
N ILE A 591 65.15 -35.62 -7.62
CA ILE A 591 66.24 -36.59 -7.68
C ILE A 591 65.73 -37.93 -7.15
N THR A 592 65.96 -39.02 -7.89
CA THR A 592 65.51 -40.37 -7.53
C THR A 592 66.71 -41.24 -7.15
N ALA A 593 66.56 -42.07 -6.11
CA ALA A 593 67.60 -43.00 -5.68
C ALA A 593 67.93 -44.03 -6.77
N ASP A 594 69.20 -44.11 -7.16
CA ASP A 594 69.70 -45.15 -8.07
C ASP A 594 70.17 -46.37 -7.27
N ARG A 595 69.42 -47.48 -7.38
CA ARG A 595 69.73 -48.73 -6.66
C ARG A 595 71.03 -49.39 -7.12
N SER A 596 71.52 -49.09 -8.33
CA SER A 596 72.80 -49.63 -8.80
C SER A 596 74.01 -49.09 -8.02
N LYS A 597 73.79 -48.07 -7.18
CA LYS A 597 74.82 -47.40 -6.38
C LYS A 597 74.96 -47.99 -4.97
N ALA A 598 74.26 -49.08 -4.68
CA ALA A 598 74.38 -49.85 -3.45
C ALA A 598 74.80 -51.30 -3.75
N PRO A 599 75.40 -52.03 -2.78
CA PRO A 599 75.73 -53.44 -2.95
C PRO A 599 74.51 -54.30 -3.32
N SER A 600 74.73 -55.37 -4.07
CA SER A 600 73.66 -56.31 -4.43
C SER A 600 72.99 -56.88 -3.17
N GLY A 601 71.66 -56.87 -3.12
CA GLY A 601 70.87 -57.31 -1.97
C GLY A 601 70.58 -56.23 -0.93
N TYR A 602 71.27 -55.08 -0.96
CA TYR A 602 70.94 -53.96 -0.09
C TYR A 602 69.62 -53.31 -0.51
N VAL A 603 68.87 -52.81 0.46
CA VAL A 603 67.55 -52.22 0.25
C VAL A 603 67.50 -50.78 0.71
N LEU A 604 66.85 -49.93 -0.09
CA LEU A 604 66.69 -48.52 0.23
C LEU A 604 65.85 -48.38 1.51
N SER A 605 66.40 -47.64 2.47
CA SER A 605 65.75 -47.22 3.71
C SER A 605 65.33 -45.75 3.58
N GLY A 606 64.03 -45.49 3.65
CA GLY A 606 63.45 -44.15 3.54
C GLY A 606 62.93 -43.79 2.13
N SER A 607 62.81 -42.49 1.86
CA SER A 607 62.24 -41.97 0.61
C SER A 607 63.12 -42.27 -0.61
N SER A 608 62.50 -42.75 -1.69
CA SER A 608 63.19 -43.00 -2.97
C SER A 608 63.42 -41.76 -3.81
N THR A 609 62.94 -40.59 -3.37
CA THR A 609 63.07 -39.34 -4.11
C THR A 609 63.22 -38.14 -3.18
N VAL A 610 64.05 -37.17 -3.57
CA VAL A 610 64.24 -35.88 -2.88
C VAL A 610 64.11 -34.74 -3.89
N THR A 611 63.35 -33.71 -3.58
CA THR A 611 63.21 -32.51 -4.42
C THR A 611 64.17 -31.43 -3.93
N VAL A 612 64.94 -30.86 -4.86
CA VAL A 612 65.90 -29.78 -4.60
C VAL A 612 65.44 -28.50 -5.31
N THR A 613 65.54 -27.37 -4.62
CA THR A 613 65.31 -26.03 -5.18
C THR A 613 66.59 -25.20 -5.11
N VAL A 614 66.75 -24.25 -6.03
CA VAL A 614 67.90 -23.31 -6.05
C VAL A 614 67.38 -21.88 -6.04
N SER A 615 67.88 -21.05 -5.13
CA SER A 615 67.53 -19.63 -5.07
C SER A 615 68.12 -18.82 -6.24
N SER A 616 67.62 -17.60 -6.46
CA SER A 616 68.23 -16.65 -7.41
C SER A 616 69.67 -16.26 -7.05
N SER A 617 70.08 -16.46 -5.79
CA SER A 617 71.45 -16.29 -5.31
C SER A 617 72.32 -17.56 -5.43
N GLY A 618 71.80 -18.66 -6.00
CA GLY A 618 72.54 -19.90 -6.20
C GLY A 618 72.67 -20.78 -4.96
N VAL A 619 71.72 -20.71 -4.01
CA VAL A 619 71.72 -21.57 -2.81
C VAL A 619 70.75 -22.73 -3.01
N ALA A 620 71.26 -23.96 -2.94
CA ALA A 620 70.45 -25.19 -3.06
C ALA A 620 69.83 -25.61 -1.72
N SER A 621 68.59 -26.09 -1.75
CA SER A 621 67.85 -26.61 -0.60
C SER A 621 67.11 -27.91 -0.95
N PRO A 622 67.44 -29.06 -0.32
CA PRO A 622 68.61 -29.25 0.54
C PRO A 622 69.93 -29.06 -0.24
N ASN A 623 71.01 -28.78 0.48
CA ASN A 623 72.35 -28.58 -0.11
C ASN A 623 73.07 -29.91 -0.44
N GLU A 624 72.57 -31.03 0.06
CA GLU A 624 72.99 -32.39 -0.26
C GLU A 624 71.76 -33.32 -0.24
N VAL A 625 71.74 -34.33 -1.09
CA VAL A 625 70.74 -35.40 -1.10
C VAL A 625 71.38 -36.68 -0.60
N VAL A 626 70.77 -37.33 0.40
CA VAL A 626 71.27 -38.59 0.96
C VAL A 626 70.22 -39.70 0.79
N PHE A 627 70.65 -40.84 0.26
CA PHE A 627 69.88 -42.09 0.21
C PHE A 627 70.58 -43.14 1.05
N VAL A 628 69.85 -43.78 1.98
CA VAL A 628 70.40 -44.81 2.87
C VAL A 628 69.96 -46.18 2.38
N PHE A 629 70.88 -47.13 2.29
CA PHE A 629 70.64 -48.53 1.94
C PHE A 629 71.02 -49.42 3.11
N ARG A 630 70.37 -50.58 3.27
CA ARG A 630 70.63 -51.50 4.38
C ARG A 630 70.74 -52.93 3.92
N ASP A 631 71.57 -53.72 4.60
CA ASP A 631 71.54 -55.17 4.47
C ASP A 631 70.26 -55.73 5.14
N PRO A 632 69.38 -56.42 4.39
CA PRO A 632 68.21 -57.09 4.94
C PRO A 632 68.44 -57.95 6.18
N ALA A 633 69.59 -58.63 6.28
CA ALA A 633 69.90 -59.53 7.40
C ALA A 633 70.09 -58.80 8.73
N THR A 634 70.31 -57.48 8.69
CA THR A 634 70.53 -56.63 9.88
C THR A 634 69.24 -56.02 10.43
N ILE A 635 68.09 -56.25 9.79
CA ILE A 635 66.80 -55.70 10.20
C ILE A 635 66.25 -56.53 11.37
N THR A 636 66.61 -56.15 12.59
CA THR A 636 66.07 -56.75 13.81
C THR A 636 64.85 -55.99 14.31
N GLU A 637 64.79 -54.68 14.13
CA GLU A 637 63.72 -53.80 14.62
C GLU A 637 62.45 -53.83 13.77
N ALA A 638 61.29 -53.69 14.41
CA ALA A 638 60.02 -53.62 13.71
C ALA A 638 59.78 -52.26 13.06
N GLN A 639 59.56 -52.25 11.75
CA GLN A 639 59.29 -51.04 10.96
C GLN A 639 57.80 -50.88 10.64
N MET A 640 57.40 -49.68 10.19
CA MET A 640 56.08 -49.46 9.63
C MET A 640 55.94 -50.25 8.32
N LEU A 641 54.81 -50.93 8.13
CA LEU A 641 54.46 -51.54 6.86
C LEU A 641 54.43 -50.47 5.76
N PRO A 642 54.92 -50.76 4.54
CA PRO A 642 54.88 -49.82 3.44
C PRO A 642 53.45 -49.37 3.11
N ASN A 643 53.31 -48.24 2.42
CA ASN A 643 52.00 -47.88 1.88
C ASN A 643 51.52 -48.95 0.90
N TYR A 644 50.29 -49.43 1.10
CA TYR A 644 49.71 -50.44 0.22
C TYR A 644 49.44 -49.87 -1.17
N GLN A 645 49.54 -50.74 -2.16
CA GLN A 645 48.99 -50.49 -3.49
C GLN A 645 47.64 -51.18 -3.63
N THR A 646 46.78 -50.66 -4.50
CA THR A 646 45.49 -51.30 -4.80
C THR A 646 45.52 -51.95 -6.16
N PHE A 647 45.12 -53.22 -6.22
CA PHE A 647 45.05 -54.00 -7.45
C PHE A 647 43.70 -54.71 -7.54
N SER A 648 43.12 -54.80 -8.73
CA SER A 648 41.88 -55.55 -8.96
C SER A 648 42.20 -57.00 -9.34
N PHE A 649 42.07 -57.91 -8.39
CA PHE A 649 42.33 -59.33 -8.59
C PHE A 649 41.21 -59.97 -9.41
N ARG A 650 41.62 -60.62 -10.51
CA ARG A 650 40.77 -61.39 -11.43
C ARG A 650 41.52 -62.68 -11.77
N GLY A 651 41.30 -63.72 -10.97
CA GLY A 651 42.03 -64.97 -11.10
C GLY A 651 41.34 -66.12 -10.37
N SER A 652 41.91 -67.32 -10.47
CA SER A 652 41.42 -68.49 -9.73
C SER A 652 41.54 -68.25 -8.22
N SER A 653 40.63 -68.85 -7.45
CA SER A 653 40.58 -68.71 -5.99
C SER A 653 41.92 -69.05 -5.34
N GLN A 654 42.52 -68.10 -4.63
CA GLN A 654 43.78 -68.27 -3.90
C GLN A 654 43.50 -68.51 -2.42
N ALA A 655 44.14 -69.52 -1.83
CA ALA A 655 44.11 -69.70 -0.38
C ALA A 655 44.85 -68.54 0.31
N VAL A 656 44.28 -68.01 1.39
CA VAL A 656 44.86 -66.91 2.17
C VAL A 656 45.31 -67.43 3.52
N TYR A 657 46.61 -67.39 3.78
CA TYR A 657 47.23 -67.84 5.03
C TYR A 657 47.57 -66.65 5.94
N SER A 658 47.70 -66.88 7.24
CA SER A 658 48.08 -65.79 8.16
C SER A 658 49.54 -65.35 8.02
N GLY A 659 50.43 -66.24 7.56
CA GLY A 659 51.84 -65.97 7.29
C GLY A 659 52.33 -66.52 5.95
N PRO A 660 53.62 -66.32 5.60
CA PRO A 660 54.21 -66.66 4.31
C PRO A 660 54.53 -68.17 4.21
N GLY A 661 53.50 -69.02 4.18
CA GLY A 661 53.64 -70.47 4.12
C GLY A 661 52.31 -71.19 4.23
N THR A 662 52.25 -72.42 3.74
CA THR A 662 51.04 -73.27 3.82
C THR A 662 50.87 -73.95 5.18
N ASP A 663 51.90 -73.92 6.02
CA ASP A 663 51.94 -74.38 7.41
C ASP A 663 51.33 -73.37 8.40
N TYR A 664 51.19 -72.12 7.99
CA TYR A 664 50.57 -71.07 8.80
C TYR A 664 49.06 -71.26 8.94
N TYR A 665 48.52 -70.80 10.07
CA TYR A 665 47.09 -70.82 10.35
C TYR A 665 46.28 -70.20 9.20
N ARG A 666 45.21 -70.88 8.80
CA ARG A 666 44.25 -70.44 7.78
C ARG A 666 42.86 -70.26 8.39
N ALA A 667 42.37 -69.01 8.37
CA ALA A 667 41.09 -68.63 8.96
C ALA A 667 39.89 -69.34 8.29
N SER A 668 38.69 -69.15 8.86
CA SER A 668 37.44 -69.78 8.40
C SER A 668 37.53 -71.32 8.36
N ASN A 669 38.02 -71.91 9.45
CA ASN A 669 38.24 -73.36 9.60
C ASN A 669 39.03 -73.96 8.42
N GLY A 670 40.12 -73.31 8.04
CA GLY A 670 40.97 -73.76 6.95
C GLY A 670 40.44 -73.48 5.55
N LYS A 671 39.45 -72.59 5.37
CA LYS A 671 38.82 -72.29 4.06
C LYS A 671 39.03 -70.85 3.56
N ALA A 672 39.72 -69.98 4.30
CA ALA A 672 39.93 -68.59 3.90
C ALA A 672 40.59 -68.50 2.50
N ALA A 673 39.91 -67.84 1.56
CA ALA A 673 40.37 -67.68 0.19
C ALA A 673 39.91 -66.34 -0.38
N VAL A 674 40.57 -65.91 -1.47
CA VAL A 674 40.18 -64.75 -2.27
C VAL A 674 40.00 -65.16 -3.73
N SER A 675 38.84 -64.86 -4.32
CA SER A 675 38.45 -65.27 -5.68
C SER A 675 38.18 -64.09 -6.63
N GLY A 676 38.31 -62.86 -6.14
CA GLY A 676 38.12 -61.64 -6.94
C GLY A 676 37.99 -60.39 -6.08
N GLY A 677 38.06 -59.22 -6.73
CA GLY A 677 37.84 -57.92 -6.10
C GLY A 677 39.12 -57.11 -5.89
N ARG A 678 39.00 -55.96 -5.23
CA ARG A 678 40.12 -55.05 -5.01
C ARG A 678 40.95 -55.49 -3.80
N LEU A 679 42.20 -55.85 -4.04
CA LEU A 679 43.19 -56.14 -3.01
C LEU A 679 43.95 -54.87 -2.64
N ARG A 680 44.34 -54.76 -1.37
CA ARG A 680 45.47 -53.96 -0.93
C ARG A 680 46.68 -54.88 -0.88
N VAL A 681 47.83 -54.44 -1.39
CA VAL A 681 49.08 -55.21 -1.37
C VAL A 681 50.13 -54.34 -0.71
N TRP A 682 50.61 -54.75 0.47
CA TRP A 682 51.62 -54.01 1.22
C TRP A 682 53.04 -54.32 0.75
N GLY A 683 53.26 -55.54 0.23
CA GLY A 683 54.59 -56.00 -0.15
C GLY A 683 54.69 -57.51 -0.30
N THR A 684 55.85 -57.97 -0.74
CA THR A 684 56.19 -59.40 -0.87
C THR A 684 57.20 -59.83 0.18
N GLN A 685 57.14 -61.10 0.60
CA GLN A 685 58.17 -61.75 1.39
C GLN A 685 58.49 -63.09 0.72
N GLY A 686 59.60 -63.15 0.00
CA GLY A 686 59.94 -64.27 -0.88
C GLY A 686 58.85 -64.48 -1.94
N ASP A 687 58.33 -65.72 -1.99
CA ASP A 687 57.28 -66.13 -2.92
C ASP A 687 55.86 -65.82 -2.43
N TRP A 688 55.70 -65.04 -1.37
CA TRP A 688 54.40 -64.69 -0.79
C TRP A 688 54.13 -63.19 -0.85
N ALA A 689 52.87 -62.80 -0.99
CA ALA A 689 52.43 -61.41 -0.98
C ALA A 689 51.48 -61.14 0.19
N LEU A 690 51.79 -60.13 1.02
CA LEU A 690 50.90 -59.66 2.09
C LEU A 690 49.81 -58.80 1.48
N ILE A 691 48.58 -59.33 1.52
CA ILE A 691 47.40 -58.71 0.94
C ILE A 691 46.33 -58.42 1.97
N GLY A 692 45.41 -57.53 1.61
CA GLY A 692 44.19 -57.26 2.34
C GLY A 692 43.01 -57.27 1.38
N TYR A 693 41.91 -57.91 1.78
CA TYR A 693 40.76 -58.10 0.92
C TYR A 693 39.45 -58.06 1.71
N GLY A 694 38.39 -57.61 1.04
CA GLY A 694 37.05 -57.59 1.61
C GLY A 694 36.40 -58.97 1.60
N LEU A 695 35.61 -59.26 2.63
CA LEU A 695 34.80 -60.45 2.77
C LEU A 695 33.34 -60.16 2.39
N SER A 696 32.55 -61.20 2.07
CA SER A 696 31.15 -61.05 1.64
C SER A 696 30.21 -60.48 2.71
N ASN A 697 30.61 -60.50 3.98
CA ASN A 697 29.89 -59.93 5.11
C ASN A 697 30.37 -58.51 5.48
N ASN A 698 31.00 -57.80 4.54
CA ASN A 698 31.57 -56.46 4.71
C ASN A 698 32.70 -56.35 5.75
N LEU A 699 33.24 -57.48 6.22
CA LEU A 699 34.48 -57.50 7.00
C LEU A 699 35.70 -57.45 6.08
N TYR A 700 36.88 -57.34 6.67
CA TYR A 700 38.15 -57.37 5.96
C TYR A 700 39.05 -58.48 6.50
N ARG A 701 40.11 -58.81 5.78
CA ARG A 701 41.17 -59.69 6.27
C ARG A 701 42.49 -59.32 5.62
N ILE A 702 43.55 -59.33 6.41
CA ILE A 702 44.94 -59.27 5.98
C ILE A 702 45.56 -60.67 6.10
N GLY A 703 46.26 -61.11 5.06
CA GLY A 703 46.95 -62.40 5.01
C GLY A 703 47.79 -62.54 3.76
N TYR A 704 48.33 -63.73 3.52
CA TYR A 704 49.25 -64.00 2.43
C TYR A 704 48.64 -64.88 1.34
N ILE A 705 48.93 -64.52 0.08
CA ILE A 705 48.72 -65.37 -1.10
C ILE A 705 50.07 -65.59 -1.81
N SER A 706 50.12 -66.56 -2.72
CA SER A 706 51.30 -66.73 -3.58
C SER A 706 51.58 -65.45 -4.38
N LYS A 707 52.83 -65.00 -4.42
CA LYS A 707 53.29 -63.85 -5.20
C LYS A 707 53.00 -64.01 -6.69
N SER A 708 53.04 -65.24 -7.20
CA SER A 708 52.70 -65.56 -8.61
C SER A 708 51.25 -65.24 -8.99
N ALA A 709 50.37 -64.99 -8.02
CA ALA A 709 49.00 -64.55 -8.26
C ALA A 709 48.89 -63.04 -8.53
N LEU A 710 49.95 -62.27 -8.30
CA LEU A 710 50.00 -60.84 -8.63
C LEU A 710 50.44 -60.60 -10.09
N PRO A 711 49.99 -59.53 -10.75
CA PRO A 711 50.49 -59.15 -12.08
C PRO A 711 51.98 -58.81 -12.05
N GLY A 712 52.71 -59.16 -13.10
CA GLY A 712 54.14 -58.87 -13.21
C GLY A 712 54.49 -57.38 -13.33
N ASP A 713 53.53 -56.54 -13.74
CA ASP A 713 53.67 -55.08 -13.85
C ASP A 713 53.29 -54.36 -12.53
N LEU A 714 52.77 -55.06 -11.53
CA LEU A 714 52.47 -54.48 -10.23
C LEU A 714 53.78 -54.29 -9.43
N SER A 715 54.24 -53.05 -9.31
CA SER A 715 55.48 -52.72 -8.60
C SER A 715 55.28 -52.73 -7.08
N VAL A 716 55.38 -53.89 -6.44
CA VAL A 716 55.20 -54.02 -4.99
C VAL A 716 56.57 -54.09 -4.28
N PRO A 717 56.83 -53.35 -3.19
CA PRO A 717 58.09 -53.48 -2.45
C PRO A 717 58.23 -54.86 -1.77
N GLU A 718 59.46 -55.35 -1.65
CA GLU A 718 59.76 -56.46 -0.74
C GLU A 718 59.69 -55.95 0.71
N ILE A 719 59.06 -56.71 1.61
CA ILE A 719 58.93 -56.40 3.04
C ILE A 719 59.99 -57.20 3.79
N TYR A 720 60.77 -56.48 4.58
CA TYR A 720 61.68 -57.06 5.55
C TYR A 720 61.11 -56.84 6.94
N PHE A 721 60.68 -57.92 7.59
CA PHE A 721 60.12 -57.87 8.93
C PHE A 721 61.22 -57.88 9.98
N GLY A 722 60.98 -57.14 11.07
CA GLY A 722 61.77 -57.27 12.29
C GLY A 722 61.61 -58.63 12.94
N SER A 723 62.42 -58.88 13.95
CA SER A 723 62.47 -60.14 14.71
C SER A 723 62.57 -59.91 16.22
N GLN A 724 62.26 -58.70 16.71
CA GLN A 724 62.32 -58.37 18.15
C GLN A 724 61.32 -59.21 18.94
N THR A 725 61.72 -59.68 20.11
CA THR A 725 60.77 -60.25 21.07
C THR A 725 60.02 -59.12 21.76
N ALA A 726 58.68 -59.20 21.78
CA ALA A 726 57.82 -58.32 22.54
C ALA A 726 57.00 -59.13 23.55
N THR A 727 56.77 -58.56 24.73
CA THR A 727 55.97 -59.20 25.79
C THR A 727 54.57 -58.58 25.83
N ILE A 728 53.54 -59.42 25.84
CA ILE A 728 52.14 -59.01 26.01
C ILE A 728 51.96 -58.47 27.44
N THR A 729 51.58 -57.21 27.60
CA THR A 729 51.47 -56.55 28.93
C THR A 729 50.08 -56.71 29.56
N LYS A 730 49.07 -57.04 28.77
CA LYS A 730 47.69 -57.29 29.18
C LYS A 730 47.00 -58.20 28.17
N ASN A 731 45.99 -58.97 28.58
CA ASN A 731 45.27 -59.88 27.69
C ASN A 731 44.92 -59.19 26.36
N ALA A 732 45.40 -59.77 25.26
CA ALA A 732 45.41 -59.12 23.96
C ALA A 732 44.69 -59.98 22.92
N PRO A 733 43.57 -59.51 22.35
CA PRO A 733 42.92 -60.20 21.24
C PRO A 733 43.79 -60.08 19.99
N VAL A 734 44.09 -61.22 19.36
CA VAL A 734 44.76 -61.28 18.06
C VAL A 734 43.69 -61.26 16.96
N ASN A 735 43.88 -60.41 15.95
CA ASN A 735 42.97 -60.26 14.83
C ASN A 735 43.70 -60.22 13.48
N ASP A 736 42.98 -60.40 12.39
CA ASP A 736 43.46 -60.26 11.00
C ASP A 736 42.79 -59.09 10.26
N ASP A 737 41.97 -58.29 10.94
CA ASP A 737 41.29 -57.11 10.41
C ASP A 737 41.56 -55.85 11.27
N PRO A 738 42.76 -55.26 11.18
CA PRO A 738 43.06 -54.02 11.89
C PRO A 738 42.43 -52.78 11.24
N ILE A 739 41.70 -52.92 10.12
CA ILE A 739 41.29 -51.82 9.23
C ILE A 739 39.80 -51.51 9.35
N ILE A 740 38.92 -52.49 9.19
CA ILE A 740 37.47 -52.29 9.19
C ILE A 740 36.92 -52.59 10.58
N GLN A 741 36.96 -53.86 11.00
CA GLN A 741 36.39 -54.26 12.28
C GLN A 741 37.17 -55.44 12.89
N PRO A 742 38.11 -55.18 13.82
CA PRO A 742 38.93 -56.21 14.44
C PRO A 742 38.08 -57.29 15.12
N GLN A 743 38.03 -58.48 14.52
CA GLN A 743 37.41 -59.67 15.12
C GLN A 743 38.47 -60.50 15.82
N LYS A 744 38.18 -60.94 17.04
CA LYS A 744 39.08 -61.79 17.81
C LYS A 744 39.16 -63.18 17.19
N ILE A 745 40.36 -63.60 16.79
CA ILE A 745 40.66 -64.99 16.40
C ILE A 745 40.89 -65.82 17.66
N PHE A 746 41.77 -65.34 18.53
CA PHE A 746 42.06 -65.89 19.86
C PHE A 746 42.64 -64.79 20.76
N GLU A 747 42.93 -65.11 22.02
CA GLU A 747 43.46 -64.16 22.99
C GLU A 747 44.79 -64.64 23.57
N LEU A 748 45.77 -63.74 23.59
CA LEU A 748 47.05 -63.96 24.28
C LEU A 748 46.94 -63.44 25.72
N SER A 749 47.52 -64.17 26.67
CA SER A 749 47.54 -63.75 28.08
C SER A 749 48.67 -62.75 28.34
N ALA A 750 48.51 -61.92 29.38
CA ALA A 750 49.61 -61.11 29.88
C ALA A 750 50.84 -61.98 30.23
N GLY A 751 52.03 -61.52 29.88
CA GLY A 751 53.30 -62.23 30.03
C GLY A 751 53.71 -63.11 28.85
N THR A 752 52.84 -63.34 27.85
CA THR A 752 53.23 -64.11 26.65
C THR A 752 54.26 -63.35 25.83
N ASN A 753 55.33 -64.03 25.41
CA ASN A 753 56.30 -63.49 24.45
C ASN A 753 55.86 -63.80 23.02
N VAL A 754 55.97 -62.80 22.14
CA VAL A 754 55.66 -62.89 20.71
C VAL A 754 56.77 -62.24 19.89
N THR A 755 56.90 -62.61 18.61
CA THR A 755 57.83 -61.95 17.70
C THR A 755 57.14 -60.74 17.08
N LEU A 756 57.71 -59.55 17.25
CA LEU A 756 57.22 -58.32 16.65
C LEU A 756 57.85 -58.13 15.27
N LEU A 757 56.99 -58.17 14.24
CA LEU A 757 57.40 -58.15 12.84
C LEU A 757 57.39 -56.74 12.24
N ALA A 758 56.32 -55.99 12.48
CA ALA A 758 56.11 -54.65 11.92
C ALA A 758 55.04 -53.88 12.69
N TYR A 759 54.83 -52.62 12.32
CA TYR A 759 53.69 -51.82 12.71
C TYR A 759 52.84 -51.49 11.48
N LEU A 760 51.52 -51.58 11.59
CA LEU A 760 50.66 -51.09 10.50
C LEU A 760 50.47 -49.57 10.56
N ASP A 761 50.27 -49.08 11.79
CA ASP A 761 50.07 -47.68 12.14
C ASP A 761 50.46 -47.46 13.62
N ASP A 762 50.10 -46.32 14.19
CA ASP A 762 50.34 -46.02 15.61
C ASP A 762 49.50 -46.86 16.59
N ARG A 763 48.57 -47.69 16.09
CA ARG A 763 47.64 -48.48 16.90
C ARG A 763 47.96 -49.96 16.88
N TRP A 764 48.44 -50.49 15.76
CA TRP A 764 48.55 -51.94 15.55
C TRP A 764 49.99 -52.42 15.36
N ALA A 765 50.37 -53.39 16.17
CA ALA A 765 51.57 -54.19 16.03
C ALA A 765 51.23 -55.47 15.29
N TYR A 766 52.01 -55.78 14.26
CA TYR A 766 51.95 -57.03 13.51
C TYR A 766 52.94 -58.01 14.12
N ILE A 767 52.44 -59.15 14.60
CA ILE A 767 53.19 -60.11 15.41
C ILE A 767 53.09 -61.52 14.85
N GLU A 768 54.04 -62.37 15.20
CA GLU A 768 54.02 -63.81 14.99
C GLU A 768 54.03 -64.56 16.33
N THR A 769 53.22 -65.62 16.41
CA THR A 769 53.13 -66.51 17.57
C THR A 769 52.55 -67.86 17.15
N THR A 770 52.12 -68.69 18.10
CA THR A 770 51.53 -70.02 17.84
C THR A 770 50.08 -70.07 18.30
N TYR A 771 49.21 -70.68 17.47
CA TYR A 771 47.81 -70.96 17.81
C TYR A 771 47.44 -72.37 17.33
N ASN A 772 46.89 -73.20 18.22
CA ASN A 772 46.56 -74.61 17.95
C ASN A 772 47.71 -75.41 17.31
N GLY A 773 48.96 -75.17 17.75
CA GLY A 773 50.15 -75.85 17.24
C GLY A 773 50.64 -75.38 15.87
N GLN A 774 50.02 -74.35 15.28
CA GLN A 774 50.43 -73.75 14.01
C GLN A 774 50.98 -72.34 14.22
N PRO A 775 51.99 -71.90 13.44
CA PRO A 775 52.39 -70.50 13.43
C PRO A 775 51.25 -69.64 12.89
N ILE A 776 51.06 -68.47 13.51
CA ILE A 776 50.06 -67.49 13.09
C ILE A 776 50.66 -66.10 13.17
N ARG A 777 50.37 -65.28 12.16
CA ARG A 777 50.58 -63.84 12.24
C ARG A 777 49.27 -63.10 12.34
N GLY A 778 49.28 -62.02 13.09
CA GLY A 778 48.09 -61.20 13.30
C GLY A 778 48.44 -59.88 13.96
N PHE A 779 47.41 -59.12 14.28
CA PHE A 779 47.53 -57.80 14.85
C PHE A 779 47.09 -57.80 16.31
N VAL A 780 47.89 -57.13 17.14
CA VAL A 780 47.55 -56.75 18.52
C VAL A 780 47.69 -55.24 18.66
N ARG A 781 46.99 -54.65 19.63
CA ARG A 781 47.18 -53.22 19.90
C ARG A 781 48.60 -52.97 20.40
N ARG A 782 49.28 -51.94 19.88
CA ARG A 782 50.63 -51.53 20.31
C ARG A 782 50.69 -51.26 21.81
N SER A 783 49.62 -50.74 22.39
CA SER A 783 49.51 -50.50 23.83
C SER A 783 49.33 -51.77 24.69
N ASN A 784 49.32 -52.96 24.07
CA ASN A 784 49.27 -54.25 24.76
C ASN A 784 50.62 -54.97 24.71
N ILE A 785 51.67 -54.37 24.14
CA ILE A 785 52.99 -54.98 24.05
C ILE A 785 54.05 -54.06 24.66
N SER A 786 55.12 -54.65 25.18
CA SER A 786 56.35 -53.97 25.59
C SER A 786 57.52 -54.60 24.86
N ILE A 787 58.45 -53.77 24.41
CA ILE A 787 59.72 -54.20 23.82
C ILE A 787 60.81 -53.95 24.88
N PRO A 788 61.80 -54.84 25.03
CA PRO A 788 62.92 -54.67 25.95
C PRO A 788 63.73 -53.39 25.71
#